data_AF-A0A1T4L145-F1
#
_entry.id   AF-A0A1T4L145-F1
#
_cell.length_a   1.000
_cell.length_b   1.000
_cell.length_c   1.000
_cell.angle_alpha   90.00
_cell.angle_beta   90.00
_cell.angle_gamma   90.00
#
_symmetry.space_group_name_H-M   'P 1'
#
loop_
_entity.id
_entity.type
_entity.pdbx_description
1 polymer ?
#
loop_
_entity_poly.entity_id
_entity_poly.type
_entity_poly.pdbx_seq_one_letter_code
_entity_poly.pdbx_strand_id
1 'polypeptide(L)'
;MKKFIKKTIAGLIAGVMAISSMPFTALADTASDKAFIQSKINSGAPTYATTTSISGNALSNHTGYMNNILVSGNYDQRASAQFALDNSVGYSIVAHALDKAVAVYDGTNDVKIPVAVEGKDGYCGANITVYAGIDHVALKNGGQFSLGNRTWIRANSWVDYGDNSDTSHDFSTDDTVNKERGNSATGYFQVFKKNLFGGGTNTPKQWKNYITFTPDSSFDETYYASLTTLTYKCQADIFAEWTGGKGNKQNIAADTSDYTVDYKVINYKPLKDLLDDVDGDLKNTFNTVSANESEYDASTVSAYYSALAELYRFNLTDGLTVGTVATKANKMKTLISNYNTAKENLKKLPQIEQSYIDSYNNALTEAEAKALYPDRYTADSINALNVEIASVKTARDSVKNNEELEALTTRLLTAISNLVQAKFNVVFVTVDLDSTTENGKFNDYIEYGKTYDADAGANVKKWVVTTDNGNTSTVIDNFDQKASFVITKDAKIYAYLSGEDSSKSSSKVTFLGRHNQVVAIRYVAKDMTLDTKTVDAPSIPFYHFENWDLASVKGDGNEYTVKATYTCNQESSDFCTVHFGEWSKAYAYDSYVYLPNTEAGTKYALYSDEQYTKFLTVLDGVDFYAPKTSDIYVKAYDAEAEARIAVTGSFAEKDEEKGKKYANFNCKFYLPAGANAIEWGVEVLSPDGTRTAKVKAEKLSERKEYTVRFGTSSSSVPSITGRAYLVYVQNGVKTTIYSPEYVTVNLNA
;
A
#
# COMPACT_ATOMS: atom_id res chain seq x y z
N MET A 1 -10.59 35.74 18.84
CA MET A 1 -10.13 34.80 17.79
C MET A 1 -9.40 35.45 16.58
N LYS A 2 -8.88 36.70 16.66
CA LYS A 2 -8.17 37.35 15.52
C LYS A 2 -6.63 37.49 15.71
N LYS A 3 -6.07 37.14 16.86
CA LYS A 3 -4.61 37.23 17.15
C LYS A 3 -3.85 35.92 16.92
N PHE A 4 -4.51 34.76 16.91
CA PHE A 4 -3.87 33.46 16.72
C PHE A 4 -3.65 33.07 15.25
N ILE A 5 -4.37 33.67 14.29
CA ILE A 5 -4.26 33.32 12.86
C ILE A 5 -3.09 34.05 12.17
N LYS A 6 -2.61 35.19 12.72
CA LYS A 6 -1.50 35.95 12.11
C LYS A 6 -0.10 35.38 12.40
N LYS A 7 0.10 34.66 13.52
CA LYS A 7 1.41 34.06 13.85
C LYS A 7 1.68 32.78 13.04
N THR A 8 0.64 32.01 12.74
CA THR A 8 0.77 30.78 11.93
C THR A 8 0.99 31.08 10.45
N ILE A 9 0.37 32.14 9.92
CA ILE A 9 0.58 32.57 8.52
C ILE A 9 1.94 33.25 8.34
N ALA A 10 2.47 33.97 9.33
CA ALA A 10 3.82 34.53 9.28
C ALA A 10 4.93 33.46 9.32
N GLY A 11 4.72 32.37 10.08
CA GLY A 11 5.61 31.20 10.06
C GLY A 11 5.53 30.41 8.75
N LEU A 12 4.34 30.31 8.14
CA LEU A 12 4.15 29.67 6.83
C LEU A 12 4.76 30.52 5.69
N ILE A 13 4.65 31.85 5.76
CA ILE A 13 5.28 32.76 4.78
C ILE A 13 6.80 32.83 4.97
N ALA A 14 7.33 32.73 6.20
CA ALA A 14 8.77 32.62 6.44
C ALA A 14 9.33 31.25 6.01
N GLY A 15 8.57 30.16 6.19
CA GLY A 15 8.91 28.82 5.72
C GLY A 15 8.82 28.68 4.19
N VAL A 16 7.90 29.38 3.54
CA VAL A 16 7.77 29.41 2.07
C VAL A 16 8.77 30.40 1.44
N MET A 17 9.13 31.50 2.11
CA MET A 17 10.17 32.42 1.61
C MET A 17 11.60 31.88 1.78
N ALA A 18 11.84 30.94 2.69
CA ALA A 18 13.12 30.20 2.74
C ALA A 18 13.28 29.23 1.55
N ILE A 19 12.19 28.85 0.89
CA ILE A 19 12.21 28.01 -0.32
C ILE A 19 12.24 28.86 -1.61
N SER A 20 11.80 30.13 -1.56
CA SER A 20 11.75 31.01 -2.74
C SER A 20 12.92 31.99 -2.91
N SER A 21 13.91 31.99 -2.00
CA SER A 21 15.12 32.81 -2.12
C SER A 21 16.36 32.00 -2.53
N MET A 22 16.19 30.89 -3.24
CA MET A 22 17.29 30.37 -4.03
C MET A 22 17.62 31.45 -5.08
N PRO A 23 18.84 31.99 -5.15
CA PRO A 23 19.27 32.50 -6.44
C PRO A 23 19.14 31.31 -7.37
N PHE A 24 18.33 31.43 -8.42
CA PHE A 24 18.54 30.71 -9.66
C PHE A 24 19.90 31.15 -10.21
N THR A 25 20.96 30.77 -9.50
CA THR A 25 22.31 30.66 -10.02
C THR A 25 22.19 29.56 -11.06
N ALA A 26 22.70 29.85 -12.25
CA ALA A 26 22.68 29.01 -13.44
C ALA A 26 22.51 27.52 -13.12
N LEU A 27 21.59 26.82 -13.82
CA LEU A 27 21.55 25.36 -13.90
C LEU A 27 22.99 24.86 -13.91
N ALA A 28 23.45 24.36 -12.76
CA ALA A 28 24.79 23.83 -12.67
C ALA A 28 24.85 22.73 -13.70
N ASP A 29 25.91 22.70 -14.50
CA ASP A 29 26.09 21.63 -15.46
C ASP A 29 26.25 20.33 -14.66
N THR A 30 25.15 19.60 -14.51
CA THR A 30 25.05 18.36 -13.72
C THR A 30 26.17 17.39 -14.10
N ALA A 31 26.59 17.39 -15.37
CA ALA A 31 27.71 16.57 -15.84
C ALA A 31 29.06 17.07 -15.32
N SER A 32 29.28 18.39 -15.28
CA SER A 32 30.48 19.03 -14.70
C SER A 32 30.57 18.78 -13.19
N ASP A 33 29.46 18.94 -12.45
CA ASP A 33 29.43 18.69 -11.01
C ASP A 33 29.68 17.21 -10.70
N LYS A 34 29.02 16.29 -11.42
CA LYS A 34 29.28 14.86 -11.31
C LYS A 34 30.76 14.53 -11.53
N ALA A 35 31.36 15.05 -12.61
CA ALA A 35 32.77 14.80 -12.93
C ALA A 35 33.70 15.37 -11.85
N PHE A 36 33.40 16.56 -11.32
CA PHE A 36 34.14 17.15 -10.21
C PHE A 36 34.05 16.28 -8.95
N ILE A 37 32.86 15.82 -8.57
CA ILE A 37 32.66 14.93 -7.43
C ILE A 37 33.43 13.62 -7.62
N GLN A 38 33.35 12.98 -8.79
CA GLN A 38 34.10 11.75 -9.07
C GLN A 38 35.61 11.92 -8.84
N SER A 39 36.16 13.10 -9.15
CA SER A 39 37.58 13.41 -8.91
C SER A 39 37.94 13.62 -7.43
N LYS A 40 36.95 13.85 -6.55
CA LYS A 40 37.13 14.23 -5.14
C LYS A 40 36.58 13.23 -4.13
N ILE A 41 35.64 12.38 -4.53
CA ILE A 41 34.89 11.49 -3.63
C ILE A 41 35.78 10.54 -2.81
N ASN A 42 36.96 10.21 -3.34
CA ASN A 42 37.96 9.35 -2.68
C ASN A 42 39.10 10.13 -2.00
N SER A 43 39.10 11.47 -2.05
CA SER A 43 40.18 12.30 -1.50
C SER A 43 40.04 12.59 0.00
N GLY A 44 38.88 12.30 0.60
CA GLY A 44 38.58 12.66 1.98
C GLY A 44 38.41 14.17 2.18
N ALA A 45 38.33 14.58 3.44
CA ALA A 45 38.25 15.98 3.83
C ALA A 45 39.58 16.71 3.57
N PRO A 46 39.56 17.98 3.11
CA PRO A 46 40.75 18.80 3.04
C PRO A 46 41.47 18.91 4.39
N THR A 47 42.79 18.82 4.38
CA THR A 47 43.63 19.18 5.52
C THR A 47 44.09 20.63 5.40
N TYR A 48 44.20 21.32 6.53
CA TYR A 48 44.60 22.72 6.55
C TYR A 48 45.94 22.87 7.25
N ALA A 49 46.84 23.63 6.61
CA ALA A 49 48.12 23.98 7.21
C ALA A 49 47.89 24.89 8.41
N THR A 50 48.45 24.50 9.55
CA THR A 50 48.45 25.29 10.78
C THR A 50 49.75 26.08 10.87
N THR A 51 49.72 27.22 11.55
CA THR A 51 50.86 28.11 11.73
C THR A 51 51.37 28.06 13.15
N THR A 52 52.70 28.08 13.28
CA THR A 52 53.40 28.39 14.54
C THR A 52 54.04 29.79 14.49
N SER A 53 53.90 30.49 13.35
CA SER A 53 54.37 31.86 13.20
C SER A 53 53.48 32.80 13.98
N ILE A 54 54.08 33.83 14.57
CA ILE A 54 53.39 34.88 15.31
C ILE A 54 53.96 36.23 14.88
N SER A 55 53.20 37.30 15.07
CA SER A 55 53.67 38.67 14.81
C SER A 55 54.22 39.30 16.10
N GLY A 56 55.09 40.30 15.99
CA GLY A 56 55.71 40.95 17.15
C GLY A 56 56.93 40.18 17.68
N ASN A 57 56.97 39.89 18.99
CA ASN A 57 58.08 39.16 19.59
C ASN A 57 58.09 37.71 19.12
N ALA A 58 59.20 37.23 18.53
CA ALA A 58 59.30 35.85 18.06
C ALA A 58 59.31 34.88 19.25
N LEU A 59 58.33 33.97 19.30
CA LEU A 59 58.22 32.90 20.28
C LEU A 59 59.00 31.69 19.75
N SER A 60 59.91 31.16 20.57
CA SER A 60 60.72 29.99 20.25
C SER A 60 60.41 28.82 21.18
N ASN A 61 60.75 27.59 20.73
CA ASN A 61 60.59 26.35 21.49
C ASN A 61 59.15 26.04 21.97
N HIS A 62 58.14 26.53 21.23
CA HIS A 62 56.72 26.46 21.60
C HIS A 62 55.93 25.35 20.91
N THR A 63 56.57 24.42 20.20
CA THR A 63 55.90 23.34 19.43
C THR A 63 54.92 22.50 20.29
N GLY A 64 55.18 22.34 21.59
CA GLY A 64 54.25 21.64 22.51
C GLY A 64 53.08 22.47 23.04
N TYR A 65 53.09 23.78 22.78
CA TYR A 65 52.24 24.79 23.42
C TYR A 65 51.43 25.63 22.42
N MET A 66 51.73 25.52 21.12
CA MET A 66 50.96 26.13 20.04
C MET A 66 50.61 25.04 19.02
N ASN A 67 49.32 24.74 18.88
CA ASN A 67 48.84 23.70 17.99
C ASN A 67 47.46 24.03 17.42
N ASN A 68 47.22 23.56 16.19
CA ASN A 68 45.97 23.70 15.47
C ASN A 68 45.47 25.15 15.26
N ILE A 69 46.41 26.09 15.12
CA ILE A 69 46.14 27.51 14.88
C ILE A 69 46.24 27.80 13.38
N LEU A 70 45.21 28.39 12.78
CA LEU A 70 45.19 28.81 11.37
C LEU A 70 45.58 30.28 11.20
N VAL A 71 45.22 31.13 12.17
CA VAL A 71 45.54 32.56 12.18
C VAL A 71 46.05 32.92 13.56
N SER A 72 47.18 33.62 13.64
CA SER A 72 47.77 34.11 14.88
C SER A 72 47.98 35.63 14.83
N GLY A 73 48.04 36.24 16.00
CA GLY A 73 48.28 37.67 16.17
C GLY A 73 49.64 38.01 16.74
N ASN A 74 49.71 39.16 17.40
CA ASN A 74 50.89 39.63 18.12
C ASN A 74 51.01 38.95 19.49
N TYR A 75 52.21 38.51 19.85
CA TYR A 75 52.49 37.95 21.18
C TYR A 75 53.21 38.97 22.07
N ASP A 76 52.59 39.34 23.20
CA ASP A 76 53.13 40.35 24.12
C ASP A 76 52.51 40.23 25.53
N GLN A 77 52.95 41.08 26.45
CA GLN A 77 52.34 41.29 27.76
C GLN A 77 50.88 41.74 27.62
N ARG A 78 49.95 40.98 28.23
CA ARG A 78 48.51 41.17 28.12
C ARG A 78 47.87 41.53 29.45
N ALA A 79 48.18 40.82 30.53
CA ALA A 79 47.53 41.05 31.81
C ALA A 79 48.56 41.18 32.94
N SER A 80 48.22 41.88 34.01
CA SER A 80 49.11 41.97 35.20
C SER A 80 48.32 42.06 36.50
N ALA A 81 48.87 41.51 37.57
CA ALA A 81 48.39 41.62 38.94
C ALA A 81 49.54 42.08 39.85
N GLN A 82 49.28 43.05 40.72
CA GLN A 82 50.26 43.56 41.68
C GLN A 82 50.11 42.87 43.04
N PHE A 83 51.23 42.45 43.61
CA PHE A 83 51.35 41.82 44.91
C PHE A 83 52.21 42.71 45.81
N ALA A 84 51.59 43.35 46.80
CA ALA A 84 52.23 44.35 47.64
C ALA A 84 52.08 43.99 49.12
N LEU A 85 53.18 43.99 49.86
CA LEU A 85 53.16 43.97 51.32
C LEU A 85 52.72 45.33 51.86
N ASP A 86 53.18 46.40 51.19
CA ASP A 86 52.84 47.80 51.44
C ASP A 86 53.14 48.66 50.19
N ASN A 87 52.97 49.98 50.32
CA ASN A 87 53.21 50.94 49.23
C ASN A 87 54.68 51.05 48.77
N SER A 88 55.62 50.46 49.51
CA SER A 88 57.05 50.52 49.28
C SER A 88 57.68 49.17 48.95
N VAL A 89 56.97 48.04 49.16
CA VAL A 89 57.45 46.68 48.92
C VAL A 89 56.42 45.84 48.17
N GLY A 90 56.78 45.34 46.99
CA GLY A 90 55.92 44.46 46.19
C GLY A 90 56.55 44.00 44.88
N TYR A 91 55.77 43.31 44.07
CA TYR A 91 56.10 42.91 42.69
C TYR A 91 54.83 42.67 41.86
N SER A 92 54.98 42.36 40.58
CA SER A 92 53.87 42.02 39.68
C SER A 92 54.02 40.63 39.09
N ILE A 93 52.90 39.92 38.95
CA ILE A 93 52.75 38.79 38.03
C ILE A 93 52.16 39.33 36.74
N VAL A 94 52.81 39.03 35.61
CA VAL A 94 52.42 39.49 34.28
C VAL A 94 52.17 38.29 33.38
N ALA A 95 51.06 38.26 32.66
CA ALA A 95 50.74 37.23 31.67
C ALA A 95 51.02 37.73 30.25
N HIS A 96 51.63 36.87 29.44
CA HIS A 96 51.93 37.08 28.02
C HIS A 96 51.09 36.12 27.18
N ALA A 97 50.49 36.64 26.11
CA ALA A 97 49.58 35.90 25.26
C ALA A 97 49.44 36.56 23.87
N LEU A 98 48.79 35.86 22.94
CA LEU A 98 48.37 36.42 21.67
C LEU A 98 47.27 37.48 21.87
N ASP A 99 47.19 38.50 21.03
CA ASP A 99 46.02 39.39 20.98
C ASP A 99 44.85 38.73 20.24
N LYS A 100 45.13 37.86 19.27
CA LYS A 100 44.13 37.12 18.51
C LYS A 100 44.62 35.76 18.05
N ALA A 101 43.69 34.83 17.89
CA ALA A 101 43.94 33.50 17.36
C ALA A 101 42.69 32.92 16.71
N VAL A 102 42.84 32.22 15.59
CA VAL A 102 41.80 31.35 15.03
C VAL A 102 42.35 29.94 15.03
N ALA A 103 41.79 29.08 15.86
CA ALA A 103 42.08 27.66 15.88
C ALA A 103 40.99 26.88 15.13
N VAL A 104 41.34 25.69 14.65
CA VAL A 104 40.38 24.72 14.10
C VAL A 104 40.20 23.58 15.08
N TYR A 105 38.96 23.14 15.27
CA TYR A 105 38.62 21.92 15.96
C TYR A 105 38.19 20.88 14.92
N ASP A 106 39.00 19.84 14.75
CA ASP A 106 38.80 18.75 13.80
C ASP A 106 38.50 17.40 14.48
N GLY A 107 38.39 17.39 15.81
CA GLY A 107 38.20 16.19 16.63
C GLY A 107 39.40 15.24 16.72
N THR A 108 40.53 15.60 16.10
CA THR A 108 41.74 14.75 16.04
C THR A 108 42.92 15.43 16.74
N ASN A 109 43.12 16.73 16.50
CA ASN A 109 44.25 17.50 17.00
C ASN A 109 43.83 18.48 18.09
N ASP A 110 44.58 18.52 19.19
CA ASP A 110 44.35 19.46 20.28
C ASP A 110 44.52 20.92 19.83
N VAL A 111 43.61 21.78 20.27
CA VAL A 111 43.78 23.23 20.15
C VAL A 111 44.67 23.71 21.30
N LYS A 112 45.81 24.34 20.98
CA LYS A 112 46.72 24.91 21.98
C LYS A 112 47.10 26.33 21.61
N ILE A 113 46.75 27.29 22.46
CA ILE A 113 47.10 28.71 22.30
C ILE A 113 48.15 29.06 23.37
N PRO A 114 49.38 29.47 22.99
CA PRO A 114 50.47 29.62 23.95
C PRO A 114 50.23 30.79 24.91
N VAL A 115 50.52 30.58 26.19
CA VAL A 115 50.52 31.63 27.23
C VAL A 115 51.69 31.48 28.19
N ALA A 116 52.30 32.59 28.60
CA ALA A 116 53.37 32.61 29.59
C ALA A 116 53.02 33.53 30.74
N VAL A 117 53.65 33.33 31.89
CA VAL A 117 53.58 34.26 33.02
C VAL A 117 54.98 34.59 33.50
N GLU A 118 55.16 35.81 33.99
CA GLU A 118 56.43 36.36 34.46
C GLU A 118 56.23 37.05 35.81
N GLY A 119 57.07 36.75 36.79
CA GLY A 119 57.17 37.51 38.03
C GLY A 119 58.24 38.59 37.87
N LYS A 120 57.84 39.86 37.75
CA LYS A 120 58.75 40.99 37.51
C LYS A 120 58.29 42.27 38.21
N ASP A 121 58.91 43.40 37.87
CA ASP A 121 58.56 44.73 38.37
C ASP A 121 58.55 44.83 39.90
N GLY A 122 59.49 44.13 40.53
CA GLY A 122 59.68 44.20 41.98
C GLY A 122 60.18 45.58 42.41
N TYR A 123 59.68 46.05 43.54
CA TYR A 123 60.08 47.32 44.15
C TYR A 123 60.23 47.14 45.66
N CYS A 124 61.23 47.80 46.23
CA CYS A 124 61.49 47.80 47.67
C CYS A 124 62.27 49.06 48.13
N GLY A 125 62.31 49.27 49.44
CA GLY A 125 63.19 50.24 50.10
C GLY A 125 64.68 49.87 49.97
N ALA A 126 65.58 50.80 50.33
CA ALA A 126 67.02 50.55 50.26
C ALA A 126 67.43 49.39 51.18
N ASN A 127 68.33 48.53 50.69
CA ASN A 127 68.84 47.37 51.42
C ASN A 127 67.78 46.32 51.79
N ILE A 128 66.77 46.17 50.93
CA ILE A 128 65.68 45.20 51.06
C ILE A 128 65.70 44.25 49.85
N THR A 129 65.42 42.98 50.10
CA THR A 129 65.19 41.96 49.07
C THR A 129 63.76 41.45 49.15
N VAL A 130 63.06 41.37 48.01
CA VAL A 130 61.70 40.84 47.89
C VAL A 130 61.77 39.40 47.39
N TYR A 131 61.08 38.50 48.09
CA TYR A 131 60.96 37.10 47.75
C TYR A 131 59.50 36.73 47.49
N ALA A 132 59.27 35.91 46.46
CA ALA A 132 57.94 35.45 46.09
C ALA A 132 57.90 33.93 45.88
N GLY A 133 56.76 33.33 46.23
CA GLY A 133 56.43 31.94 45.95
C GLY A 133 55.01 31.88 45.42
N ILE A 134 54.83 31.48 44.17
CA ILE A 134 53.51 31.50 43.51
C ILE A 134 52.76 30.22 43.83
N ASP A 135 51.53 30.31 44.33
CA ASP A 135 50.68 29.15 44.62
C ASP A 135 50.03 28.64 43.34
N HIS A 136 49.31 29.55 42.69
CA HIS A 136 48.62 29.29 41.44
C HIS A 136 48.48 30.53 40.58
N VAL A 137 48.37 30.28 39.27
CA VAL A 137 47.79 31.21 38.31
C VAL A 137 46.76 30.45 37.47
N ALA A 138 45.49 30.71 37.71
CA ALA A 138 44.36 30.01 37.10
C ALA A 138 43.62 30.92 36.11
N LEU A 139 43.14 30.37 35.00
CA LEU A 139 42.31 31.14 34.06
C LEU A 139 40.92 31.39 34.69
N LYS A 140 40.56 32.65 34.86
CA LYS A 140 39.28 33.05 35.49
C LYS A 140 38.10 32.93 34.51
N ASN A 141 38.34 33.20 33.23
CA ASN A 141 37.31 33.38 32.20
C ASN A 141 36.86 32.04 31.60
N GLY A 142 36.65 31.03 32.46
CA GLY A 142 36.39 29.64 32.10
C GLY A 142 35.17 29.42 31.20
N GLY A 143 34.89 28.14 30.92
CA GLY A 143 33.89 27.71 29.95
C GLY A 143 34.51 26.65 29.05
N GLN A 144 34.43 26.85 27.74
CA GLN A 144 35.08 25.98 26.75
C GLN A 144 36.61 26.17 26.69
N PHE A 145 37.14 27.20 27.36
CA PHE A 145 38.57 27.51 27.42
C PHE A 145 39.12 27.31 28.83
N SER A 146 40.28 26.66 28.93
CA SER A 146 40.96 26.37 30.19
C SER A 146 42.49 26.31 29.99
N LEU A 147 43.27 26.25 31.08
CA LEU A 147 44.71 25.99 30.98
C LEU A 147 44.95 24.48 30.77
N GLY A 148 45.83 24.15 29.83
CA GLY A 148 46.06 22.78 29.41
C GLY A 148 46.99 21.99 30.31
N ASN A 149 48.10 22.59 30.77
CA ASN A 149 48.94 21.96 31.79
C ASN A 149 48.36 22.23 33.18
N ARG A 150 48.30 21.20 34.03
CA ARG A 150 47.93 21.35 35.45
C ARG A 150 48.92 22.20 36.25
N THR A 151 50.16 22.29 35.76
CA THR A 151 51.27 23.02 36.39
C THR A 151 51.87 24.01 35.40
N TRP A 152 52.16 25.22 35.86
CA TRP A 152 53.03 26.17 35.18
C TRP A 152 54.47 25.71 35.30
N ILE A 153 55.10 25.44 34.16
CA ILE A 153 56.45 24.89 34.07
C ILE A 153 57.43 26.02 33.80
N ARG A 154 58.57 26.03 34.47
CA ARG A 154 59.61 27.05 34.27
C ARG A 154 60.13 27.08 32.83
N ALA A 155 60.23 28.30 32.30
CA ALA A 155 60.72 28.60 30.96
C ALA A 155 61.98 29.47 31.01
N ASN A 156 62.77 29.45 29.94
CA ASN A 156 63.96 30.30 29.81
C ASN A 156 63.60 31.78 29.73
N SER A 157 62.49 32.12 29.08
CA SER A 157 61.88 33.45 29.11
C SER A 157 60.41 33.38 28.69
N TRP A 158 59.70 34.51 28.66
CA TRP A 158 58.32 34.57 28.17
C TRP A 158 58.24 34.43 26.64
N VAL A 159 59.36 34.60 25.90
CA VAL A 159 59.49 34.37 24.45
C VAL A 159 60.25 33.09 24.08
N ASP A 160 60.79 32.36 25.07
CA ASP A 160 61.52 31.10 24.86
C ASP A 160 60.98 30.03 25.78
N TYR A 161 60.20 29.12 25.20
CA TYR A 161 59.56 28.02 25.89
C TYR A 161 60.49 26.82 26.09
N GLY A 162 61.81 26.99 25.97
CA GLY A 162 62.80 26.02 26.40
C GLY A 162 62.64 25.69 27.90
N ASP A 163 62.90 24.45 28.28
CA ASP A 163 62.89 24.05 29.69
C ASP A 163 64.01 24.75 30.45
N ASN A 164 63.66 25.35 31.58
CA ASN A 164 64.65 25.92 32.49
C ASN A 164 65.00 24.89 33.57
N SER A 165 66.28 24.75 33.89
CA SER A 165 66.75 23.74 34.86
C SER A 165 66.31 24.02 36.30
N ASP A 166 65.88 25.25 36.62
CA ASP A 166 65.35 25.61 37.93
C ASP A 166 63.83 25.37 38.01
N THR A 167 63.45 24.11 38.14
CA THR A 167 62.06 23.63 38.26
C THR A 167 61.50 23.71 39.69
N SER A 168 62.31 24.17 40.66
CA SER A 168 61.93 24.24 42.07
C SER A 168 60.81 25.25 42.38
N HIS A 169 60.43 26.04 41.38
CA HIS A 169 59.43 27.11 41.45
C HIS A 169 58.22 26.88 40.54
N ASP A 170 58.01 25.67 40.03
CA ASP A 170 56.77 25.32 39.31
C ASP A 170 55.56 25.41 40.27
N PHE A 171 54.41 25.80 39.72
CA PHE A 171 53.20 26.09 40.52
C PHE A 171 51.89 25.75 39.79
N SER A 172 50.78 25.75 40.51
CA SER A 172 49.51 25.18 40.04
C SER A 172 48.77 26.09 39.04
N THR A 173 47.91 25.49 38.22
CA THR A 173 46.86 26.19 37.46
C THR A 173 45.48 26.15 38.12
N ASP A 174 45.37 25.41 39.21
CA ASP A 174 44.13 25.20 39.96
C ASP A 174 43.99 26.28 41.03
N ASP A 175 42.89 27.05 40.99
CA ASP A 175 42.63 28.18 41.90
C ASP A 175 42.31 27.75 43.33
N THR A 176 42.18 26.44 43.58
CA THR A 176 41.99 25.88 44.91
C THR A 176 43.32 25.52 45.59
N VAL A 177 44.43 25.52 44.86
CA VAL A 177 45.75 25.16 45.41
C VAL A 177 46.35 26.34 46.14
N ASN A 178 46.63 26.13 47.43
CA ASN A 178 47.41 27.02 48.29
C ASN A 178 48.63 26.23 48.80
N LYS A 179 49.85 26.69 48.48
CA LYS A 179 51.07 25.94 48.79
C LYS A 179 51.70 26.47 50.07
N GLU A 180 51.59 25.69 51.13
CA GLU A 180 52.24 26.00 52.39
C GLU A 180 53.77 25.98 52.26
N ARG A 181 54.38 27.17 52.29
CA ARG A 181 55.82 27.38 52.34
C ARG A 181 56.26 27.89 53.72
N GLY A 182 57.27 27.24 54.31
CA GLY A 182 57.87 27.66 55.58
C GLY A 182 58.70 28.94 55.49
N ASN A 183 59.27 29.38 56.62
CA ASN A 183 60.05 30.63 56.75
C ASN A 183 61.51 30.55 56.23
N SER A 184 61.84 29.56 55.38
CA SER A 184 63.13 29.44 54.69
C SER A 184 63.00 29.90 53.23
N ALA A 185 64.10 30.30 52.61
CA ALA A 185 64.13 30.67 51.18
C ALA A 185 63.76 29.50 50.23
N THR A 186 63.59 28.29 50.74
CA THR A 186 63.26 27.09 49.96
C THR A 186 61.85 27.21 49.36
N GLY A 187 61.76 27.21 48.04
CA GLY A 187 60.48 27.34 47.32
C GLY A 187 60.05 28.79 47.04
N TYR A 188 60.85 29.78 47.46
CA TYR A 188 60.73 31.18 47.06
C TYR A 188 61.86 31.56 46.12
N PHE A 189 61.61 32.53 45.25
CA PHE A 189 62.64 33.14 44.45
C PHE A 189 62.78 34.62 44.78
N GLN A 190 64.00 35.13 44.65
CA GLN A 190 64.23 36.57 44.69
C GLN A 190 63.56 37.20 43.46
N VAL A 191 62.68 38.16 43.68
CA VAL A 191 62.09 38.95 42.59
C VAL A 191 62.97 40.16 42.31
N PHE A 192 63.28 40.92 43.37
CA PHE A 192 64.04 42.16 43.28
C PHE A 192 64.86 42.39 44.55
N LYS A 193 66.07 42.93 44.39
CA LYS A 193 66.93 43.38 45.49
C LYS A 193 67.36 44.81 45.24
N LYS A 194 67.22 45.69 46.23
CA LYS A 194 67.76 47.05 46.20
C LYS A 194 68.94 47.18 47.14
N ASN A 195 70.07 47.63 46.63
CA ASN A 195 71.28 47.79 47.44
C ASN A 195 71.22 49.07 48.30
N LEU A 196 71.99 49.09 49.39
CA LEU A 196 72.01 50.19 50.36
C LEU A 196 72.36 51.56 49.74
N PHE A 197 73.32 51.58 48.80
CA PHE A 197 73.83 52.81 48.19
C PHE A 197 73.23 53.09 46.80
N GLY A 198 72.05 52.54 46.51
CA GLY A 198 71.41 52.65 45.20
C GLY A 198 71.79 51.53 44.24
N GLY A 199 71.03 51.42 43.14
CA GLY A 199 71.05 50.26 42.24
C GLY A 199 70.26 49.07 42.77
N GLY A 200 69.85 48.17 41.88
CA GLY A 200 69.12 46.96 42.23
C GLY A 200 69.25 45.89 41.16
N THR A 201 68.91 44.67 41.54
CA THR A 201 68.93 43.50 40.66
C THR A 201 67.53 42.93 40.58
N ASN A 202 66.96 42.92 39.38
CA ASN A 202 65.72 42.24 39.07
C ASN A 202 66.07 40.81 38.62
N THR A 203 65.43 39.81 39.20
CA THR A 203 65.65 38.40 38.88
C THR A 203 64.32 37.76 38.48
N PRO A 204 63.72 38.22 37.37
CA PRO A 204 62.41 37.74 36.97
C PRO A 204 62.48 36.26 36.62
N LYS A 205 61.39 35.55 36.93
CA LYS A 205 61.18 34.17 36.51
C LYS A 205 59.95 34.10 35.63
N GLN A 206 59.99 33.22 34.65
CA GLN A 206 58.97 33.01 33.64
C GLN A 206 58.52 31.55 33.61
N TRP A 207 57.25 31.32 33.30
CA TRP A 207 56.66 30.00 33.19
C TRP A 207 55.80 29.93 31.94
N LYS A 208 55.69 28.73 31.38
CA LYS A 208 54.95 28.44 30.15
C LYS A 208 53.75 27.55 30.42
N ASN A 209 52.68 27.81 29.67
CA ASN A 209 51.49 27.00 29.59
C ASN A 209 50.79 27.28 28.24
N TYR A 210 49.60 26.72 28.04
CA TYR A 210 48.75 26.99 26.91
C TYR A 210 47.29 26.99 27.34
N ILE A 211 46.48 27.75 26.64
CA ILE A 211 45.03 27.65 26.70
C ILE A 211 44.60 26.52 25.77
N THR A 212 43.79 25.61 26.29
CA THR A 212 43.14 24.52 25.55
C THR A 212 41.67 24.81 25.32
N PHE A 213 41.05 24.06 24.42
CA PHE A 213 39.64 24.14 24.09
C PHE A 213 38.95 22.80 24.33
N THR A 214 37.78 22.81 24.97
CA THR A 214 36.90 21.66 25.15
C THR A 214 35.51 22.03 24.65
N PRO A 215 34.97 21.33 23.62
CA PRO A 215 33.65 21.65 23.09
C PRO A 215 32.54 21.34 24.11
N ASP A 216 31.44 22.07 24.00
CA ASP A 216 30.17 21.79 24.70
C ASP A 216 29.00 21.81 23.70
N SER A 217 27.78 21.57 24.17
CA SER A 217 26.58 21.54 23.31
C SER A 217 26.36 22.83 22.50
N SER A 218 26.79 24.00 23.01
CA SER A 218 26.61 25.27 22.30
C SER A 218 27.54 25.37 21.08
N PHE A 219 28.70 24.73 21.14
CA PHE A 219 29.68 24.69 20.04
C PHE A 219 29.14 23.99 18.79
N ASP A 220 28.36 22.92 18.99
CA ASP A 220 27.79 22.14 17.91
C ASP A 220 26.66 22.91 17.21
N GLU A 221 25.97 23.80 17.92
CA GLU A 221 24.94 24.65 17.32
C GLU A 221 25.53 25.83 16.55
N THR A 222 26.52 26.52 17.10
CA THR A 222 27.09 27.75 16.50
C THR A 222 28.20 27.48 15.50
N TYR A 223 28.82 26.29 15.53
CA TYR A 223 30.01 25.91 14.76
C TYR A 223 31.25 26.75 15.06
N TYR A 224 31.24 27.58 16.10
CA TYR A 224 32.43 28.26 16.59
C TYR A 224 32.28 28.72 18.04
N ALA A 225 33.41 28.89 18.72
CA ALA A 225 33.53 29.43 20.06
C ALA A 225 34.37 30.70 20.06
N SER A 226 34.21 31.54 21.10
CA SER A 226 34.98 32.78 21.26
C SER A 226 35.45 32.97 22.69
N LEU A 227 36.67 33.47 22.86
CA LEU A 227 37.15 34.07 24.10
C LEU A 227 37.60 35.50 23.80
N THR A 228 37.02 36.46 24.51
CA THR A 228 37.19 37.90 24.22
C THR A 228 38.01 38.65 25.28
N THR A 229 38.26 38.01 26.42
CA THR A 229 39.05 38.58 27.51
C THR A 229 39.93 37.51 28.15
N LEU A 230 41.14 37.90 28.55
CA LEU A 230 42.01 37.10 29.41
C LEU A 230 42.10 37.75 30.78
N THR A 231 41.77 36.96 31.80
CA THR A 231 41.87 37.33 33.20
C THR A 231 42.30 36.09 33.97
N TYR A 232 43.24 36.26 34.89
CA TYR A 232 43.76 35.18 35.71
C TYR A 232 43.53 35.46 37.18
N LYS A 233 43.16 34.43 37.94
CA LYS A 233 43.25 34.43 39.40
C LYS A 233 44.67 34.05 39.78
N CYS A 234 45.32 34.90 40.55
CA CYS A 234 46.69 34.68 40.98
C CYS A 234 46.74 34.66 42.50
N GLN A 235 47.53 33.75 43.05
CA GLN A 235 47.82 33.73 44.47
C GLN A 235 49.30 33.48 44.70
N ALA A 236 49.90 34.26 45.60
CA ALA A 236 51.30 34.14 45.91
C ALA A 236 51.61 34.54 47.35
N ASP A 237 52.61 33.82 47.87
CA ASP A 237 53.29 34.14 49.10
C ASP A 237 54.39 35.18 48.85
N ILE A 238 54.39 36.26 49.61
CA ILE A 238 55.40 37.32 49.52
C ILE A 238 55.97 37.64 50.90
N PHE A 239 57.28 37.88 50.95
CA PHE A 239 57.96 38.45 52.12
C PHE A 239 59.20 39.25 51.70
N ALA A 240 59.76 40.00 52.66
CA ALA A 240 60.96 40.80 52.44
C ALA A 240 62.04 40.51 53.48
N GLU A 241 63.30 40.62 53.09
CA GLU A 241 64.47 40.49 53.97
C GLU A 241 65.31 41.77 53.94
N TRP A 242 65.93 42.11 55.07
CA TRP A 242 66.85 43.24 55.21
C TRP A 242 68.01 42.87 56.14
N THR A 243 69.00 43.75 56.28
CA THR A 243 70.14 43.47 57.18
C THR A 243 69.66 43.31 58.63
N GLY A 244 69.82 42.09 59.16
CA GLY A 244 69.50 41.76 60.55
C GLY A 244 68.07 41.28 60.79
N GLY A 245 67.24 41.08 59.76
CA GLY A 245 65.87 40.60 59.95
C GLY A 245 65.12 40.19 58.68
N LYS A 246 63.97 39.54 58.88
CA LYS A 246 63.02 39.17 57.82
C LYS A 246 61.60 39.56 58.24
N GLY A 247 60.81 39.99 57.27
CA GLY A 247 59.40 40.36 57.44
C GLY A 247 58.50 39.13 57.56
N ASN A 248 57.27 39.36 57.99
CA ASN A 248 56.25 38.32 57.98
C ASN A 248 55.84 37.99 56.56
N LYS A 249 55.66 36.69 56.30
CA LYS A 249 55.03 36.17 55.09
C LYS A 249 53.57 36.66 55.02
N GLN A 250 53.16 37.11 53.84
CA GLN A 250 51.75 37.30 53.51
C GLN A 250 51.38 36.43 52.32
N ASN A 251 50.22 35.79 52.38
CA ASN A 251 49.62 35.12 51.25
C ASN A 251 48.55 36.03 50.67
N ILE A 252 48.76 36.49 49.44
CA ILE A 252 47.93 37.49 48.78
C ILE A 252 47.28 36.83 47.57
N ALA A 253 45.98 37.03 47.42
CA ALA A 253 45.24 36.71 46.20
C ALA A 253 44.93 37.99 45.44
N ALA A 254 45.15 37.99 44.13
CA ALA A 254 44.86 39.10 43.24
C ALA A 254 44.43 38.57 41.87
N ASP A 255 43.51 39.28 41.23
CA ASP A 255 43.19 39.05 39.83
C ASP A 255 44.07 39.92 38.94
N THR A 256 44.44 39.42 37.76
CA THR A 256 45.04 40.28 36.74
C THR A 256 44.01 41.25 36.19
N SER A 257 44.46 42.36 35.60
CA SER A 257 43.60 43.21 34.77
C SER A 257 42.93 42.41 33.64
N ASP A 258 41.67 42.74 33.31
CA ASP A 258 41.01 42.21 32.13
C ASP A 258 41.72 42.71 30.87
N TYR A 259 42.18 41.79 30.02
CA TYR A 259 42.79 42.13 28.74
C TYR A 259 41.96 41.64 27.57
N THR A 260 41.65 42.51 26.61
CA THR A 260 40.88 42.16 25.41
C THR A 260 41.71 41.29 24.46
N VAL A 261 41.18 40.11 24.13
CA VAL A 261 41.69 39.22 23.09
C VAL A 261 40.59 38.91 22.08
N ASP A 262 40.93 38.33 20.94
CA ASP A 262 39.94 37.78 20.00
C ASP A 262 40.35 36.38 19.57
N TYR A 263 40.07 35.41 20.45
CA TYR A 263 40.33 34.00 20.18
C TYR A 263 39.06 33.34 19.68
N LYS A 264 39.19 32.61 18.59
CA LYS A 264 38.11 31.85 17.97
C LYS A 264 38.54 30.40 17.76
N VAL A 265 37.62 29.48 17.97
CA VAL A 265 37.78 28.07 17.57
C VAL A 265 36.66 27.75 16.59
N ILE A 266 36.97 27.30 15.38
CA ILE A 266 35.98 26.91 14.37
C ILE A 266 35.77 25.39 14.37
N ASN A 267 34.51 24.95 14.40
CA ASN A 267 34.13 23.55 14.40
C ASN A 267 34.17 22.98 12.97
N TYR A 268 35.31 22.42 12.57
CA TYR A 268 35.46 21.77 11.26
C TYR A 268 35.07 20.28 11.28
N LYS A 269 35.02 19.68 12.48
CA LYS A 269 34.74 18.26 12.68
C LYS A 269 33.51 17.75 11.90
N PRO A 270 32.33 18.38 11.92
CA PRO A 270 31.16 17.88 11.20
C PRO A 270 31.37 17.77 9.68
N LEU A 271 32.04 18.74 9.08
CA LEU A 271 32.36 18.71 7.64
C LEU A 271 33.43 17.66 7.35
N LYS A 272 34.44 17.56 8.22
CA LYS A 272 35.51 16.56 8.10
C LYS A 272 34.94 15.14 8.15
N ASP A 273 34.13 14.83 9.15
CA ASP A 273 33.54 13.49 9.33
C ASP A 273 32.65 13.10 8.12
N LEU A 274 31.88 14.05 7.58
CA LEU A 274 31.08 13.85 6.38
C LEU A 274 31.95 13.54 5.15
N LEU A 275 32.97 14.37 4.88
CA LEU A 275 33.82 14.22 3.69
C LEU A 275 34.81 13.05 3.77
N ASP A 276 35.23 12.68 4.97
CA ASP A 276 35.99 11.45 5.21
C ASP A 276 35.12 10.19 5.12
N ASP A 277 33.79 10.37 5.03
CA ASP A 277 32.82 9.31 4.87
C ASP A 277 32.91 8.29 6.02
N VAL A 278 32.96 8.80 7.26
CA VAL A 278 33.12 7.98 8.47
C VAL A 278 32.02 6.91 8.58
N ASP A 279 30.81 7.22 8.12
CA ASP A 279 29.65 6.30 8.13
C ASP A 279 29.50 5.47 6.83
N GLY A 280 30.33 5.71 5.81
CA GLY A 280 30.27 5.02 4.50
C GLY A 280 29.10 5.46 3.58
N ASP A 281 28.21 6.31 4.09
CA ASP A 281 26.95 6.68 3.46
C ASP A 281 27.11 7.70 2.31
N LEU A 282 28.07 8.62 2.39
CA LEU A 282 28.28 9.65 1.37
C LEU A 282 28.76 9.02 0.05
N LYS A 283 29.75 8.12 0.13
CA LYS A 283 30.27 7.41 -1.06
C LYS A 283 29.22 6.46 -1.62
N ASN A 284 28.54 5.71 -0.75
CA ASN A 284 27.54 4.74 -1.17
C ASN A 284 26.35 5.41 -1.89
N THR A 285 25.84 6.51 -1.33
CA THR A 285 24.76 7.29 -1.93
C THR A 285 25.18 7.83 -3.29
N PHE A 286 26.36 8.45 -3.39
CA PHE A 286 26.87 8.97 -4.66
C PHE A 286 27.00 7.87 -5.73
N ASN A 287 27.63 6.74 -5.39
CA ASN A 287 27.82 5.62 -6.33
C ASN A 287 26.47 5.05 -6.79
N THR A 288 25.53 4.87 -5.86
CA THR A 288 24.19 4.33 -6.17
C THR A 288 23.42 5.24 -7.12
N VAL A 289 23.38 6.55 -6.84
CA VAL A 289 22.67 7.51 -7.69
C VAL A 289 23.35 7.61 -9.05
N SER A 290 24.69 7.73 -9.08
CA SER A 290 25.44 7.93 -10.33
C SER A 290 25.41 6.75 -11.30
N ALA A 291 25.21 5.53 -10.80
CA ALA A 291 25.05 4.33 -11.61
C ALA A 291 23.62 4.15 -12.15
N ASN A 292 22.63 4.77 -11.51
CA ASN A 292 21.21 4.53 -11.77
C ASN A 292 20.45 5.84 -12.01
N GLU A 293 21.09 6.87 -12.58
CA GLU A 293 20.50 8.22 -12.72
C GLU A 293 19.14 8.21 -13.44
N SER A 294 18.96 7.30 -14.41
CA SER A 294 17.70 7.12 -15.14
C SER A 294 16.54 6.63 -14.28
N GLU A 295 16.81 6.11 -13.08
CA GLU A 295 15.79 5.69 -12.11
C GLU A 295 15.32 6.84 -11.21
N TYR A 296 15.89 8.05 -11.33
CA TYR A 296 15.57 9.18 -10.47
C TYR A 296 15.02 10.36 -11.28
N ASP A 297 14.28 11.23 -10.59
CA ASP A 297 13.88 12.52 -11.13
C ASP A 297 15.13 13.40 -11.36
N ALA A 298 15.33 13.81 -12.61
CA ALA A 298 16.52 14.54 -13.04
C ALA A 298 16.74 15.85 -12.27
N SER A 299 15.67 16.53 -11.83
CA SER A 299 15.79 17.77 -11.05
C SER A 299 16.36 17.51 -9.66
N THR A 300 15.96 16.40 -9.03
CA THR A 300 16.46 16.01 -7.71
C THR A 300 17.91 15.52 -7.75
N VAL A 301 18.30 14.82 -8.82
CA VAL A 301 19.69 14.41 -9.05
C VAL A 301 20.60 15.64 -9.25
N SER A 302 20.15 16.60 -10.06
CA SER A 302 20.90 17.85 -10.30
C SER A 302 21.12 18.63 -9.00
N ALA A 303 20.08 18.79 -8.17
CA ALA A 303 20.19 19.44 -6.87
C ALA A 303 21.15 18.70 -5.91
N TYR A 304 21.09 17.36 -5.89
CA TYR A 304 21.99 16.53 -5.11
C TYR A 304 23.46 16.72 -5.50
N TYR A 305 23.78 16.67 -6.80
CA TYR A 305 25.16 16.87 -7.26
C TYR A 305 25.65 18.30 -7.05
N SER A 306 24.79 19.30 -7.27
CA SER A 306 25.17 20.70 -6.98
C SER A 306 25.56 20.87 -5.50
N ALA A 307 24.73 20.37 -4.58
CA ALA A 307 25.01 20.49 -3.15
C ALA A 307 26.27 19.74 -2.71
N LEU A 308 26.48 18.52 -3.22
CA LEU A 308 27.69 17.73 -2.93
C LEU A 308 28.95 18.37 -3.53
N ALA A 309 28.87 18.94 -4.73
CA ALA A 309 30.00 19.64 -5.34
C ALA A 309 30.37 20.90 -4.55
N GLU A 310 29.40 21.66 -4.03
CA GLU A 310 29.65 22.83 -3.19
C GLU A 310 30.36 22.48 -1.87
N LEU A 311 30.03 21.33 -1.24
CA LEU A 311 30.77 20.83 -0.08
C LEU A 311 32.26 20.65 -0.39
N TYR A 312 32.60 19.98 -1.49
CA TYR A 312 33.98 19.75 -1.91
C TYR A 312 34.70 21.01 -2.39
N ARG A 313 33.97 22.04 -2.84
CA ARG A 313 34.53 23.35 -3.21
C ARG A 313 34.80 24.25 -2.01
N PHE A 314 34.25 23.93 -0.84
CA PHE A 314 34.47 24.75 0.35
C PHE A 314 35.93 24.65 0.82
N ASN A 315 36.55 25.82 0.96
CA ASN A 315 37.87 25.96 1.56
C ASN A 315 37.78 26.85 2.81
N LEU A 316 38.18 26.28 3.95
CA LEU A 316 38.13 26.97 5.24
C LEU A 316 39.07 28.18 5.29
N THR A 317 40.29 28.06 4.76
CA THR A 317 41.35 29.06 4.92
C THR A 317 41.26 30.23 3.95
N ASP A 318 40.55 30.08 2.84
CA ASP A 318 40.35 31.17 1.86
C ASP A 318 39.68 32.39 2.50
N GLY A 319 40.42 33.49 2.66
CA GLY A 319 39.92 34.71 3.30
C GLY A 319 39.59 34.55 4.80
N LEU A 320 40.16 33.54 5.47
CA LEU A 320 39.97 33.34 6.90
C LEU A 320 40.71 34.42 7.69
N THR A 321 39.95 35.13 8.51
CA THR A 321 40.41 36.10 9.50
C THR A 321 39.56 35.91 10.74
N VAL A 322 39.96 36.51 11.85
CA VAL A 322 39.18 36.44 13.10
C VAL A 322 37.74 36.95 12.90
N GLY A 323 37.58 38.04 12.14
CA GLY A 323 36.27 38.62 11.84
C GLY A 323 35.41 37.79 10.87
N THR A 324 35.99 36.87 10.09
CA THR A 324 35.25 36.04 9.14
C THR A 324 34.88 34.65 9.68
N VAL A 325 35.31 34.28 10.90
CA VAL A 325 35.04 32.96 11.50
C VAL A 325 33.55 32.65 11.54
N ALA A 326 32.72 33.55 12.08
CA ALA A 326 31.27 33.32 12.15
C ALA A 326 30.64 33.12 10.77
N THR A 327 31.13 33.85 9.75
CA THR A 327 30.65 33.69 8.36
C THR A 327 31.05 32.33 7.79
N LYS A 328 32.28 31.87 8.05
CA LYS A 328 32.77 30.55 7.60
C LYS A 328 32.05 29.41 8.31
N ALA A 329 31.83 29.53 9.61
CA ALA A 329 31.07 28.57 10.41
C ALA A 329 29.64 28.42 9.89
N ASN A 330 28.94 29.55 9.67
CA ASN A 330 27.60 29.55 9.09
C ASN A 330 27.57 28.95 7.69
N LYS A 331 28.53 29.30 6.82
CA LYS A 331 28.61 28.73 5.47
C LYS A 331 28.78 27.21 5.51
N MET A 332 29.66 26.70 6.37
CA MET A 332 29.86 25.26 6.54
C MET A 332 28.60 24.56 7.05
N LYS A 333 27.93 25.13 8.05
CA LYS A 333 26.64 24.63 8.55
C LYS A 333 25.58 24.58 7.45
N THR A 334 25.46 25.64 6.65
CA THR A 334 24.53 25.71 5.51
C THR A 334 24.85 24.66 4.45
N LEU A 335 26.12 24.47 4.08
CA LEU A 335 26.51 23.48 3.08
C LEU A 335 26.15 22.06 3.49
N ILE A 336 26.43 21.68 4.75
CA ILE A 336 26.05 20.37 5.29
C ILE A 336 24.53 20.20 5.28
N SER A 337 23.80 21.23 5.72
CA SER A 337 22.33 21.21 5.71
C SER A 337 21.76 21.07 4.28
N ASN A 338 22.32 21.79 3.31
CA ASN A 338 21.89 21.76 1.92
C ASN A 338 22.12 20.36 1.31
N TYR A 339 23.28 19.76 1.57
CA TYR A 339 23.57 18.40 1.14
C TYR A 339 22.58 17.39 1.73
N ASN A 340 22.37 17.41 3.05
CA ASN A 340 21.42 16.50 3.70
C ASN A 340 20.01 16.65 3.13
N THR A 341 19.56 17.89 2.95
CA THR A 341 18.25 18.19 2.36
C THR A 341 18.15 17.68 0.91
N ALA A 342 19.18 17.90 0.09
CA ALA A 342 19.17 17.45 -1.30
C ALA A 342 19.22 15.91 -1.41
N LYS A 343 19.96 15.25 -0.51
CA LYS A 343 19.98 13.79 -0.38
C LYS A 343 18.60 13.24 -0.01
N GLU A 344 17.96 13.79 1.02
CA GLU A 344 16.61 13.37 1.45
C GLU A 344 15.55 13.56 0.38
N ASN A 345 15.72 14.57 -0.50
CA ASN A 345 14.81 14.88 -1.60
C ASN A 345 15.08 14.06 -2.88
N LEU A 346 16.07 13.15 -2.90
CA LEU A 346 16.28 12.26 -4.04
C LEU A 346 15.02 11.42 -4.29
N LYS A 347 14.40 11.60 -5.45
CA LYS A 347 13.13 10.96 -5.78
C LYS A 347 13.33 9.92 -6.88
N LYS A 348 13.13 8.64 -6.53
CA LYS A 348 13.04 7.59 -7.55
C LYS A 348 11.80 7.77 -8.41
N LEU A 349 11.94 7.54 -9.70
CA LEU A 349 10.83 7.40 -10.62
C LEU A 349 10.03 6.14 -10.25
N PRO A 350 8.69 6.16 -10.39
CA PRO A 350 7.89 4.97 -10.21
C PRO A 350 8.37 3.86 -11.15
N GLN A 351 8.67 2.69 -10.60
CA GLN A 351 8.93 1.49 -11.39
C GLN A 351 7.59 0.78 -11.64
N ILE A 352 7.41 0.24 -12.85
CA ILE A 352 6.23 -0.57 -13.15
C ILE A 352 6.42 -1.93 -12.48
N GLU A 353 5.49 -2.34 -11.64
CA GLU A 353 5.53 -3.64 -10.98
C GLU A 353 5.35 -4.79 -11.98
N GLN A 354 6.09 -5.88 -11.77
CA GLN A 354 6.06 -7.05 -12.67
C GLN A 354 4.65 -7.64 -12.82
N SER A 355 3.84 -7.61 -11.76
CA SER A 355 2.44 -8.06 -11.77
C SER A 355 1.57 -7.33 -12.80
N TYR A 356 1.80 -6.03 -13.03
CA TYR A 356 1.08 -5.25 -14.04
C TYR A 356 1.58 -5.56 -15.46
N ILE A 357 2.88 -5.82 -15.61
CA ILE A 357 3.47 -6.28 -16.88
C ILE A 357 2.88 -7.63 -17.28
N ASP A 358 2.80 -8.57 -16.34
CA ASP A 358 2.23 -9.89 -16.58
C ASP A 358 0.74 -9.80 -16.94
N SER A 359 -0.02 -8.95 -16.24
CA SER A 359 -1.44 -8.71 -16.51
C SER A 359 -1.67 -8.14 -17.92
N TYR A 360 -0.88 -7.15 -18.32
CA TYR A 360 -0.92 -6.60 -19.68
C TYR A 360 -0.57 -7.66 -20.74
N ASN A 361 0.51 -8.40 -20.55
CA ASN A 361 0.95 -9.43 -21.51
C ASN A 361 -0.07 -10.57 -21.63
N ASN A 362 -0.71 -10.97 -20.54
CA ASN A 362 -1.77 -11.98 -20.55
C ASN A 362 -3.00 -11.48 -21.33
N ALA A 363 -3.46 -10.26 -21.05
CA ALA A 363 -4.60 -9.67 -21.77
C ALA A 363 -4.30 -9.49 -23.27
N LEU A 364 -3.07 -9.09 -23.63
CA LEU A 364 -2.66 -8.95 -25.02
C LEU A 364 -2.62 -10.31 -25.72
N THR A 365 -2.04 -11.32 -25.08
CA THR A 365 -1.97 -12.68 -25.60
C THR A 365 -3.37 -13.25 -25.86
N GLU A 366 -4.31 -13.03 -24.92
CA GLU A 366 -5.70 -13.44 -25.09
C GLU A 366 -6.37 -12.72 -26.27
N ALA A 367 -6.20 -11.40 -26.38
CA ALA A 367 -6.75 -10.61 -27.48
C ALA A 367 -6.23 -11.10 -28.84
N GLU A 368 -4.92 -11.34 -28.96
CA GLU A 368 -4.29 -11.86 -30.18
C GLU A 368 -4.79 -13.28 -30.53
N ALA A 369 -4.95 -14.14 -29.53
CA ALA A 369 -5.48 -15.49 -29.74
C ALA A 369 -6.92 -15.47 -30.28
N LYS A 370 -7.75 -14.52 -29.84
CA LYS A 370 -9.12 -14.34 -30.36
C LYS A 370 -9.10 -13.80 -31.79
N ALA A 371 -8.19 -12.88 -32.11
CA ALA A 371 -8.04 -12.29 -33.43
C ALA A 371 -7.62 -13.30 -34.52
N LEU A 372 -6.97 -14.42 -34.15
CA LEU A 372 -6.58 -15.49 -35.08
C LEU A 372 -7.76 -16.28 -35.68
N TYR A 373 -8.95 -16.19 -35.08
CA TYR A 373 -10.14 -16.93 -35.53
C TYR A 373 -11.30 -15.95 -35.86
N PRO A 374 -11.12 -15.07 -36.85
CA PRO A 374 -12.04 -13.96 -37.13
C PRO A 374 -13.42 -14.43 -37.60
N ASP A 375 -13.50 -15.61 -38.21
CA ASP A 375 -14.71 -16.23 -38.75
C ASP A 375 -15.66 -16.74 -37.67
N ARG A 376 -15.22 -16.79 -36.40
CA ARG A 376 -16.06 -17.12 -35.24
C ARG A 376 -16.86 -15.93 -34.72
N TYR A 377 -16.48 -14.72 -35.09
CA TYR A 377 -17.06 -13.48 -34.59
C TYR A 377 -17.61 -12.63 -35.73
N THR A 378 -18.39 -11.61 -35.39
CA THR A 378 -18.83 -10.63 -36.39
C THR A 378 -17.63 -9.80 -36.87
N ALA A 379 -17.62 -9.48 -38.16
CA ALA A 379 -16.54 -8.70 -38.78
C ALA A 379 -16.29 -7.36 -38.06
N ASP A 380 -17.36 -6.67 -37.65
CA ASP A 380 -17.26 -5.40 -36.93
C ASP A 380 -16.58 -5.55 -35.58
N SER A 381 -16.96 -6.56 -34.79
CA SER A 381 -16.38 -6.80 -33.45
C SER A 381 -14.90 -7.18 -33.50
N ILE A 382 -14.48 -7.97 -34.51
CA ILE A 382 -13.08 -8.34 -34.70
C ILE A 382 -12.25 -7.20 -35.25
N ASN A 383 -12.79 -6.39 -36.17
CA ASN A 383 -12.09 -5.20 -36.65
C ASN A 383 -11.86 -4.21 -35.49
N ALA A 384 -12.85 -4.02 -34.60
CA ALA A 384 -12.68 -3.22 -33.40
C ALA A 384 -11.57 -3.77 -32.48
N LEU A 385 -11.53 -5.09 -32.24
CA LEU A 385 -10.47 -5.70 -31.44
C LEU A 385 -9.07 -5.50 -32.06
N ASN A 386 -8.92 -5.70 -33.37
CA ASN A 386 -7.65 -5.53 -34.07
C ASN A 386 -7.13 -4.09 -34.01
N VAL A 387 -8.02 -3.10 -34.15
CA VAL A 387 -7.69 -1.68 -34.00
C VAL A 387 -7.21 -1.40 -32.57
N GLU A 388 -7.90 -1.97 -31.57
CA GLU A 388 -7.53 -1.76 -30.17
C GLU A 388 -6.18 -2.38 -29.84
N ILE A 389 -5.91 -3.63 -30.28
CA ILE A 389 -4.61 -4.30 -30.13
C ILE A 389 -3.47 -3.44 -30.69
N ALA A 390 -3.64 -2.89 -31.89
CA ALA A 390 -2.64 -2.03 -32.51
C ALA A 390 -2.42 -0.74 -31.69
N SER A 391 -3.52 -0.10 -31.26
CA SER A 391 -3.48 1.13 -30.46
C SER A 391 -2.74 0.94 -29.13
N VAL A 392 -3.04 -0.12 -28.39
CA VAL A 392 -2.39 -0.37 -27.09
C VAL A 392 -0.91 -0.73 -27.24
N LYS A 393 -0.53 -1.48 -28.28
CA LYS A 393 0.89 -1.77 -28.57
C LYS A 393 1.70 -0.50 -28.80
N THR A 394 1.16 0.45 -29.57
CA THR A 394 1.82 1.74 -29.78
C THR A 394 1.87 2.57 -28.49
N ALA A 395 0.80 2.59 -27.69
CA ALA A 395 0.76 3.34 -26.45
C ALA A 395 1.73 2.78 -25.39
N ARG A 396 1.98 1.47 -25.41
CA ARG A 396 2.83 0.77 -24.42
C ARG A 396 4.24 1.34 -24.29
N ASP A 397 4.80 1.86 -25.38
CA ASP A 397 6.15 2.45 -25.43
C ASP A 397 6.27 3.75 -24.61
N SER A 398 5.14 4.40 -24.32
CA SER A 398 5.08 5.68 -23.61
C SER A 398 4.72 5.57 -22.12
N VAL A 399 4.40 4.36 -21.64
CA VAL A 399 3.92 4.10 -20.28
C VAL A 399 5.06 4.23 -19.26
N LYS A 400 4.82 4.95 -18.16
CA LYS A 400 5.81 5.27 -17.12
C LYS A 400 5.45 4.79 -15.72
N ASN A 401 4.23 4.29 -15.50
CA ASN A 401 3.75 3.87 -14.18
C ASN A 401 2.66 2.78 -14.27
N ASN A 402 2.28 2.22 -13.11
CA ASN A 402 1.30 1.14 -13.02
C ASN A 402 -0.10 1.55 -13.53
N GLU A 403 -0.55 2.77 -13.23
CA GLU A 403 -1.89 3.24 -13.59
C GLU A 403 -2.07 3.37 -15.11
N GLU A 404 -1.05 3.88 -15.79
CA GLU A 404 -1.01 3.95 -17.25
C GLU A 404 -1.00 2.55 -17.89
N LEU A 405 -0.30 1.57 -17.30
CA LEU A 405 -0.28 0.20 -17.82
C LEU A 405 -1.63 -0.51 -17.59
N GLU A 406 -2.21 -0.34 -16.41
CA GLU A 406 -3.52 -0.90 -16.03
C GLU A 406 -4.64 -0.37 -16.95
N ALA A 407 -4.56 0.91 -17.35
CA ALA A 407 -5.47 1.50 -18.32
C ALA A 407 -5.40 0.78 -19.68
N LEU A 408 -4.20 0.41 -20.16
CA LEU A 408 -4.05 -0.37 -21.40
C LEU A 408 -4.58 -1.80 -21.24
N THR A 409 -4.31 -2.45 -20.11
CA THR A 409 -4.85 -3.78 -19.77
C THR A 409 -6.38 -3.78 -19.78
N THR A 410 -6.99 -2.78 -19.15
CA THR A 410 -8.46 -2.62 -19.09
C THR A 410 -9.07 -2.44 -20.47
N ARG A 411 -8.42 -1.67 -21.34
CA ARG A 411 -8.86 -1.48 -22.74
C ARG A 411 -8.87 -2.80 -23.52
N LEU A 412 -7.83 -3.62 -23.38
CA LEU A 412 -7.77 -4.96 -24.00
C LEU A 412 -8.88 -5.88 -23.49
N LEU A 413 -9.05 -5.99 -22.17
CA LEU A 413 -10.09 -6.82 -21.57
C LEU A 413 -11.51 -6.36 -21.98
N THR A 414 -11.72 -5.05 -22.06
CA THR A 414 -12.97 -4.46 -22.54
C THR A 414 -13.23 -4.84 -24.00
N ALA A 415 -12.23 -4.70 -24.88
CA ALA A 415 -12.35 -5.09 -26.28
C ALA A 415 -12.63 -6.59 -26.46
N ILE A 416 -12.00 -7.45 -25.66
CA ILE A 416 -12.30 -8.89 -25.62
C ILE A 416 -13.76 -9.12 -25.22
N SER A 417 -14.24 -8.47 -24.15
CA SER A 417 -15.62 -8.64 -23.66
C SER A 417 -16.69 -8.16 -24.65
N ASN A 418 -16.33 -7.26 -25.56
CA ASN A 418 -17.20 -6.72 -26.61
C ASN A 418 -17.25 -7.59 -27.88
N LEU A 419 -16.50 -8.69 -27.94
CA LEU A 419 -16.56 -9.62 -29.07
C LEU A 419 -17.97 -10.23 -29.19
N VAL A 420 -18.51 -10.19 -30.40
CA VAL A 420 -19.82 -10.77 -30.71
C VAL A 420 -19.60 -12.03 -31.52
N GLN A 421 -19.91 -13.19 -30.95
CA GLN A 421 -19.83 -14.47 -31.64
C GLN A 421 -20.84 -14.52 -32.80
N ALA A 422 -20.36 -14.86 -33.99
CA ALA A 422 -21.17 -15.07 -35.19
C ALA A 422 -21.42 -16.56 -35.45
N LYS A 423 -20.56 -17.44 -34.94
CA LYS A 423 -20.71 -18.89 -35.06
C LYS A 423 -20.46 -19.59 -33.72
N PHE A 424 -21.14 -20.70 -33.52
CA PHE A 424 -21.11 -21.50 -32.30
C PHE A 424 -20.78 -22.94 -32.62
N ASN A 425 -20.01 -23.58 -31.74
CA ASN A 425 -19.64 -24.97 -31.91
C ASN A 425 -20.82 -25.89 -31.62
N VAL A 426 -21.14 -26.77 -32.56
CA VAL A 426 -22.20 -27.76 -32.43
C VAL A 426 -21.60 -29.15 -32.56
N VAL A 427 -21.79 -29.95 -31.53
CA VAL A 427 -21.38 -31.35 -31.50
C VAL A 427 -22.61 -32.23 -31.51
N PHE A 428 -22.76 -33.13 -32.47
CA PHE A 428 -23.86 -34.10 -32.50
C PHE A 428 -23.32 -35.52 -32.35
N VAL A 429 -23.92 -36.27 -31.43
CA VAL A 429 -23.61 -37.67 -31.14
C VAL A 429 -24.89 -38.51 -31.05
N THR A 430 -24.78 -39.79 -31.42
CA THR A 430 -25.81 -40.81 -31.15
C THR A 430 -25.33 -41.73 -30.03
N VAL A 431 -26.26 -42.22 -29.20
CA VAL A 431 -25.99 -43.17 -28.12
C VAL A 431 -26.94 -44.35 -28.27
N ASP A 432 -26.40 -45.57 -28.40
CA ASP A 432 -27.20 -46.78 -28.61
C ASP A 432 -28.04 -47.16 -27.38
N LEU A 433 -29.07 -47.99 -27.58
CA LEU A 433 -29.92 -48.50 -26.50
C LEU A 433 -29.04 -49.21 -25.45
N ASP A 434 -29.20 -48.82 -24.18
CA ASP A 434 -28.45 -49.33 -23.01
C ASP A 434 -26.92 -49.17 -23.07
N SER A 435 -26.43 -48.25 -23.91
CA SER A 435 -25.01 -47.88 -24.00
C SER A 435 -24.75 -46.50 -23.40
N THR A 436 -23.50 -46.27 -22.99
CA THR A 436 -22.98 -44.93 -22.63
C THR A 436 -21.97 -44.40 -23.65
N THR A 437 -21.70 -45.17 -24.71
CA THR A 437 -20.72 -44.80 -25.74
C THR A 437 -21.31 -43.77 -26.69
N GLU A 438 -20.60 -42.65 -26.86
CA GLU A 438 -20.97 -41.60 -27.81
C GLU A 438 -20.41 -41.92 -29.20
N ASN A 439 -21.28 -42.04 -30.19
CA ASN A 439 -20.91 -42.18 -31.60
C ASN A 439 -21.00 -40.81 -32.28
N GLY A 440 -19.86 -40.21 -32.61
CA GLY A 440 -19.79 -38.88 -33.24
C GLY A 440 -20.42 -38.82 -34.63
N LYS A 441 -21.23 -37.80 -34.88
CA LYS A 441 -21.90 -37.55 -36.16
C LYS A 441 -21.52 -36.20 -36.77
N PHE A 442 -21.33 -35.16 -35.95
CA PHE A 442 -20.96 -33.82 -36.40
C PHE A 442 -20.18 -33.08 -35.29
N ASN A 443 -19.22 -32.25 -35.68
CA ASN A 443 -18.46 -31.37 -34.79
C ASN A 443 -17.90 -30.21 -35.62
N ASP A 444 -18.67 -29.13 -35.73
CA ASP A 444 -18.25 -27.94 -36.48
C ASP A 444 -19.02 -26.69 -35.99
N TYR A 445 -18.58 -25.53 -36.46
CA TYR A 445 -19.16 -24.23 -36.13
C TYR A 445 -20.33 -23.89 -37.07
N ILE A 446 -21.47 -23.53 -36.47
CA ILE A 446 -22.69 -23.13 -37.18
C ILE A 446 -23.01 -21.67 -36.85
N GLU A 447 -23.46 -20.92 -37.85
CA GLU A 447 -23.82 -19.51 -37.69
C GLU A 447 -24.99 -19.32 -36.70
N TYR A 448 -24.94 -18.20 -35.96
CA TYR A 448 -26.01 -17.78 -35.06
C TYR A 448 -27.35 -17.69 -35.79
N GLY A 449 -28.39 -18.25 -35.18
CA GLY A 449 -29.76 -18.24 -35.69
C GLY A 449 -30.01 -19.21 -36.85
N LYS A 450 -28.99 -19.95 -37.33
CA LYS A 450 -29.21 -21.03 -38.31
C LYS A 450 -29.74 -22.28 -37.64
N THR A 451 -30.51 -23.04 -38.39
CA THR A 451 -30.99 -24.34 -37.99
C THR A 451 -29.97 -25.42 -38.34
N TYR A 452 -29.65 -26.28 -37.39
CA TYR A 452 -28.97 -27.54 -37.60
C TYR A 452 -30.01 -28.67 -37.60
N ASP A 453 -30.10 -29.40 -38.72
CA ASP A 453 -30.98 -30.55 -38.87
C ASP A 453 -30.21 -31.83 -38.53
N ALA A 454 -30.45 -32.37 -37.34
CA ALA A 454 -29.84 -33.62 -36.91
C ALA A 454 -30.67 -34.81 -37.41
N ASP A 455 -29.97 -35.83 -37.93
CA ASP A 455 -30.54 -37.12 -38.33
C ASP A 455 -29.84 -38.23 -37.56
N ALA A 456 -30.56 -38.89 -36.67
CA ALA A 456 -30.03 -39.99 -35.87
C ALA A 456 -29.76 -41.26 -36.69
N GLY A 457 -30.32 -41.38 -37.89
CA GLY A 457 -30.24 -42.58 -38.72
C GLY A 457 -31.16 -43.73 -38.26
N ALA A 458 -31.81 -43.60 -37.09
CA ALA A 458 -32.69 -44.58 -36.48
C ALA A 458 -33.70 -43.91 -35.54
N ASN A 459 -34.70 -44.67 -35.08
CA ASN A 459 -35.69 -44.19 -34.11
C ASN A 459 -35.02 -43.76 -32.80
N VAL A 460 -35.54 -42.67 -32.24
CA VAL A 460 -34.94 -42.01 -31.07
C VAL A 460 -35.87 -42.18 -29.87
N LYS A 461 -35.30 -42.64 -28.75
CA LYS A 461 -35.97 -42.71 -27.45
C LYS A 461 -36.12 -41.34 -26.81
N LYS A 462 -35.13 -40.46 -26.99
CA LYS A 462 -35.15 -39.05 -26.57
C LYS A 462 -33.99 -38.28 -27.20
N TRP A 463 -34.19 -36.98 -27.42
CA TRP A 463 -33.10 -36.05 -27.72
C TRP A 463 -32.68 -35.33 -26.44
N VAL A 464 -31.39 -35.09 -26.26
CA VAL A 464 -30.87 -34.27 -25.17
C VAL A 464 -29.90 -33.25 -25.75
N VAL A 465 -30.09 -31.98 -25.42
CA VAL A 465 -29.16 -30.91 -25.80
C VAL A 465 -28.50 -30.39 -24.54
N THR A 466 -27.18 -30.43 -24.51
CA THR A 466 -26.41 -29.78 -23.47
C THR A 466 -25.78 -28.49 -23.99
N THR A 467 -25.84 -27.44 -23.19
CA THR A 467 -25.26 -26.12 -23.49
C THR A 467 -24.49 -25.62 -22.27
N ASP A 468 -23.78 -24.51 -22.41
CA ASP A 468 -23.02 -23.90 -21.32
C ASP A 468 -21.99 -24.89 -20.72
N ASN A 469 -21.25 -25.60 -21.59
CA ASN A 469 -20.29 -26.66 -21.26
C ASN A 469 -20.88 -27.83 -20.43
N GLY A 470 -22.16 -28.16 -20.66
CA GLY A 470 -22.81 -29.29 -20.00
C GLY A 470 -23.57 -28.92 -18.73
N ASN A 471 -23.51 -27.66 -18.29
CA ASN A 471 -24.23 -27.19 -17.11
C ASN A 471 -25.74 -27.10 -17.31
N THR A 472 -26.16 -26.83 -18.55
CA THR A 472 -27.57 -26.83 -18.93
C THR A 472 -27.83 -28.06 -19.78
N SER A 473 -28.82 -28.88 -19.41
CA SER A 473 -29.26 -30.04 -20.19
C SER A 473 -30.75 -29.92 -20.42
N THR A 474 -31.19 -30.08 -21.67
CA THR A 474 -32.60 -30.02 -22.04
C THR A 474 -32.97 -31.33 -22.72
N VAL A 475 -33.90 -32.06 -22.11
CA VAL A 475 -34.51 -33.23 -22.75
C VAL A 475 -35.62 -32.72 -23.68
N ILE A 476 -35.60 -33.18 -24.92
CA ILE A 476 -36.60 -32.82 -25.91
C ILE A 476 -37.43 -34.07 -26.16
N ASP A 477 -38.72 -33.96 -25.84
CA ASP A 477 -39.75 -35.00 -26.03
C ASP A 477 -40.15 -35.12 -27.52
N ASN A 478 -39.13 -35.16 -28.40
CA ASN A 478 -39.25 -35.52 -29.81
C ASN A 478 -38.77 -36.98 -29.93
N PHE A 479 -39.57 -37.83 -30.56
CA PHE A 479 -39.25 -39.25 -30.75
C PHE A 479 -38.98 -39.59 -32.22
N ASP A 480 -39.03 -38.58 -33.09
CA ASP A 480 -38.70 -38.75 -34.50
C ASP A 480 -37.18 -38.92 -34.68
N GLN A 481 -36.82 -39.65 -35.74
CA GLN A 481 -35.44 -39.84 -36.18
C GLN A 481 -34.72 -38.52 -36.49
N LYS A 482 -35.47 -37.46 -36.79
CA LYS A 482 -34.95 -36.15 -37.18
C LYS A 482 -35.41 -35.07 -36.20
N ALA A 483 -34.50 -34.16 -35.89
CA ALA A 483 -34.79 -33.00 -35.06
C ALA A 483 -34.02 -31.78 -35.56
N SER A 484 -34.67 -30.62 -35.54
CA SER A 484 -34.12 -29.35 -36.00
C SER A 484 -33.81 -28.45 -34.80
N PHE A 485 -32.60 -27.86 -34.77
CA PHE A 485 -32.10 -27.07 -33.65
C PHE A 485 -31.65 -25.69 -34.12
N VAL A 486 -32.26 -24.61 -33.62
CA VAL A 486 -31.77 -23.25 -33.89
C VAL A 486 -30.57 -22.95 -33.00
N ILE A 487 -29.43 -22.70 -33.62
CA ILE A 487 -28.16 -22.52 -32.92
C ILE A 487 -28.04 -21.09 -32.41
N THR A 488 -27.99 -20.94 -31.09
CA THR A 488 -27.89 -19.63 -30.42
C THR A 488 -26.72 -19.53 -29.45
N LYS A 489 -26.05 -20.65 -29.17
CA LYS A 489 -24.88 -20.80 -28.31
C LYS A 489 -24.20 -22.15 -28.60
N ASP A 490 -23.01 -22.37 -28.04
CA ASP A 490 -22.32 -23.66 -28.12
C ASP A 490 -23.19 -24.78 -27.53
N ALA A 491 -23.30 -25.90 -28.25
CA ALA A 491 -24.22 -26.97 -27.94
C ALA A 491 -23.66 -28.36 -28.25
N LYS A 492 -24.01 -29.35 -27.43
CA LYS A 492 -23.80 -30.77 -27.69
C LYS A 492 -25.14 -31.50 -27.69
N ILE A 493 -25.49 -32.06 -28.83
CA ILE A 493 -26.76 -32.71 -29.12
C ILE A 493 -26.57 -34.22 -29.05
N TYR A 494 -27.45 -34.89 -28.31
CA TYR A 494 -27.50 -36.33 -28.12
C TYR A 494 -28.80 -36.87 -28.71
N ALA A 495 -28.70 -37.89 -29.55
CA ALA A 495 -29.83 -38.76 -29.90
C ALA A 495 -29.66 -40.12 -29.23
N TYR A 496 -30.50 -40.44 -28.25
CA TYR A 496 -30.52 -41.76 -27.63
C TYR A 496 -31.41 -42.69 -28.45
N LEU A 497 -30.84 -43.72 -29.07
CA LEU A 497 -31.56 -44.60 -29.98
C LEU A 497 -32.51 -45.55 -29.21
N SER A 498 -33.67 -45.86 -29.79
CA SER A 498 -34.66 -46.74 -29.15
C SER A 498 -34.45 -48.23 -29.43
N GLY A 499 -33.69 -48.59 -30.47
CA GLY A 499 -33.50 -49.99 -30.90
C GLY A 499 -34.70 -50.63 -31.61
N GLU A 500 -35.78 -49.87 -31.85
CA GLU A 500 -37.04 -50.37 -32.45
C GLU A 500 -37.05 -50.25 -33.99
N ASP A 501 -37.63 -51.25 -34.68
CA ASP A 501 -37.76 -51.29 -36.15
C ASP A 501 -38.82 -50.29 -36.67
N SER A 502 -38.43 -49.47 -37.64
CA SER A 502 -39.24 -48.39 -38.25
C SER A 502 -39.84 -48.75 -39.61
N SER A 503 -39.86 -50.04 -40.00
CA SER A 503 -40.41 -50.45 -41.29
C SER A 503 -41.85 -49.92 -41.53
N LYS A 504 -42.20 -49.60 -42.78
CA LYS A 504 -43.53 -49.06 -43.17
C LYS A 504 -44.72 -49.94 -42.79
N SER A 505 -44.48 -51.19 -42.40
CA SER A 505 -45.49 -52.14 -41.94
C SER A 505 -45.70 -52.14 -40.42
N SER A 506 -44.99 -51.30 -39.68
CA SER A 506 -45.07 -51.19 -38.22
C SER A 506 -46.14 -50.20 -37.78
N SER A 507 -46.82 -50.47 -36.66
CA SER A 507 -47.80 -49.56 -36.05
C SER A 507 -47.11 -48.56 -35.12
N LYS A 508 -47.47 -47.27 -35.21
CA LYS A 508 -47.03 -46.24 -34.26
C LYS A 508 -47.98 -46.19 -33.08
N VAL A 509 -47.46 -46.33 -31.86
CA VAL A 509 -48.24 -46.33 -30.62
C VAL A 509 -47.82 -45.14 -29.77
N THR A 510 -48.75 -44.21 -29.54
CA THR A 510 -48.53 -43.01 -28.72
C THR A 510 -49.11 -43.24 -27.33
N PHE A 511 -48.27 -43.23 -26.31
CA PHE A 511 -48.67 -43.35 -24.91
C PHE A 511 -48.89 -41.96 -24.33
N LEU A 512 -50.08 -41.71 -23.80
CA LEU A 512 -50.49 -40.45 -23.19
C LEU A 512 -50.64 -40.61 -21.68
N GLY A 513 -49.90 -39.84 -20.90
CA GLY A 513 -50.03 -39.71 -19.46
C GLY A 513 -51.22 -38.85 -19.04
N ARG A 514 -51.22 -38.40 -17.78
CA ARG A 514 -52.22 -37.47 -17.24
C ARG A 514 -52.24 -36.17 -18.07
N HIS A 515 -53.41 -35.58 -18.25
CA HIS A 515 -53.64 -34.41 -19.11
C HIS A 515 -53.27 -34.60 -20.59
N ASN A 516 -53.31 -35.84 -21.10
CA ASN A 516 -52.94 -36.18 -22.49
C ASN A 516 -51.51 -35.82 -22.89
N GLN A 517 -50.58 -35.71 -21.93
CA GLN A 517 -49.17 -35.50 -22.24
C GLN A 517 -48.58 -36.74 -22.91
N VAL A 518 -47.88 -36.60 -24.04
CA VAL A 518 -47.16 -37.73 -24.66
C VAL A 518 -45.99 -38.13 -23.75
N VAL A 519 -45.94 -39.40 -23.35
CA VAL A 519 -44.91 -39.92 -22.44
C VAL A 519 -43.97 -40.90 -23.12
N ALA A 520 -44.45 -41.57 -24.17
CA ALA A 520 -43.65 -42.46 -25.00
C ALA A 520 -44.29 -42.62 -26.37
N ILE A 521 -43.45 -42.83 -27.38
CA ILE A 521 -43.86 -43.38 -28.67
C ILE A 521 -43.14 -44.71 -28.83
N ARG A 522 -43.86 -45.73 -29.30
CA ARG A 522 -43.34 -47.07 -29.61
C ARG A 522 -43.72 -47.46 -31.02
N TYR A 523 -42.85 -48.21 -31.70
CA TYR A 523 -43.13 -48.79 -33.01
C TYR A 523 -43.23 -50.31 -32.90
N VAL A 524 -44.37 -50.88 -33.30
CA VAL A 524 -44.66 -52.31 -33.21
C VAL A 524 -44.59 -52.93 -34.59
N ALA A 525 -43.58 -53.77 -34.84
CA ALA A 525 -43.40 -54.45 -36.11
C ALA A 525 -44.62 -55.31 -36.50
N LYS A 526 -44.80 -55.52 -37.81
CA LYS A 526 -45.94 -56.28 -38.35
C LYS A 526 -46.05 -57.66 -37.69
N ASP A 527 -47.27 -58.02 -37.31
CA ASP A 527 -47.64 -59.28 -36.65
C ASP A 527 -47.04 -59.50 -35.24
N MET A 528 -46.25 -58.56 -34.72
CA MET A 528 -45.84 -58.53 -33.32
C MET A 528 -46.90 -57.86 -32.44
N THR A 529 -46.84 -58.13 -31.13
CA THR A 529 -47.74 -57.54 -30.14
C THR A 529 -46.92 -56.84 -29.06
N LEU A 530 -47.23 -55.56 -28.80
CA LEU A 530 -46.71 -54.81 -27.68
C LEU A 530 -47.64 -54.99 -26.48
N ASP A 531 -47.15 -55.59 -25.40
CA ASP A 531 -47.81 -55.52 -24.11
C ASP A 531 -47.57 -54.13 -23.50
N THR A 532 -48.65 -53.36 -23.34
CA THR A 532 -48.55 -51.98 -22.84
C THR A 532 -48.01 -51.90 -21.42
N LYS A 533 -48.09 -52.98 -20.63
CA LYS A 533 -47.53 -53.04 -19.28
C LYS A 533 -46.01 -52.94 -19.24
N THR A 534 -45.35 -53.20 -20.38
CA THR A 534 -43.89 -53.04 -20.51
C THR A 534 -43.45 -51.60 -20.71
N VAL A 535 -44.41 -50.67 -20.87
CA VAL A 535 -44.15 -49.24 -21.00
C VAL A 535 -44.41 -48.57 -19.65
N ASP A 536 -43.33 -48.06 -19.05
CA ASP A 536 -43.41 -47.34 -17.78
C ASP A 536 -44.28 -46.09 -17.92
N ALA A 537 -45.29 -45.98 -17.06
CA ALA A 537 -46.05 -44.75 -16.91
C ALA A 537 -45.24 -43.74 -16.08
N PRO A 538 -45.33 -42.43 -16.36
CA PRO A 538 -44.61 -41.46 -15.55
C PRO A 538 -45.13 -41.47 -14.11
N SER A 539 -44.19 -41.39 -13.17
CA SER A 539 -44.50 -41.10 -11.77
C SER A 539 -44.98 -39.65 -11.66
N ILE A 540 -46.18 -39.46 -11.11
CA ILE A 540 -46.79 -38.15 -10.92
C ILE A 540 -47.01 -37.97 -9.42
N PRO A 541 -46.49 -36.89 -8.80
CA PRO A 541 -46.73 -36.62 -7.39
C PRO A 541 -48.22 -36.65 -7.08
N PHE A 542 -48.59 -37.39 -6.02
CA PHE A 542 -49.97 -37.48 -5.52
C PHE A 542 -50.98 -38.27 -6.39
N TYR A 543 -50.49 -39.00 -7.38
CA TYR A 543 -51.32 -39.86 -8.23
C TYR A 543 -50.68 -41.25 -8.39
N HIS A 544 -51.49 -42.29 -8.22
CA HIS A 544 -51.12 -43.65 -8.54
C HIS A 544 -51.50 -43.97 -9.99
N PHE A 545 -50.57 -44.54 -10.76
CA PHE A 545 -50.89 -45.11 -12.06
C PHE A 545 -51.67 -46.40 -11.87
N GLU A 546 -52.87 -46.47 -12.44
CA GLU A 546 -53.70 -47.67 -12.36
C GLU A 546 -53.36 -48.64 -13.49
N ASN A 547 -53.56 -48.18 -14.73
CA ASN A 547 -53.40 -48.98 -15.93
C ASN A 547 -53.40 -48.10 -17.18
N TRP A 548 -52.90 -48.69 -18.26
CA TRP A 548 -53.17 -48.26 -19.63
C TRP A 548 -54.59 -48.67 -20.03
N ASP A 549 -55.27 -47.84 -20.83
CA ASP A 549 -56.63 -48.09 -21.31
C ASP A 549 -56.72 -49.25 -22.32
N LEU A 550 -55.61 -49.59 -22.97
CA LEU A 550 -55.43 -50.78 -23.81
C LEU A 550 -54.41 -51.72 -23.16
N ALA A 551 -54.71 -53.02 -23.09
CA ALA A 551 -53.78 -54.00 -22.53
C ALA A 551 -52.61 -54.32 -23.48
N SER A 552 -52.86 -54.37 -24.79
CA SER A 552 -51.84 -54.62 -25.81
C SER A 552 -52.21 -53.97 -27.14
N VAL A 553 -51.20 -53.78 -28.00
CA VAL A 553 -51.34 -53.26 -29.36
C VAL A 553 -50.64 -54.20 -30.34
N LYS A 554 -51.34 -54.60 -31.41
CA LYS A 554 -50.76 -55.44 -32.47
C LYS A 554 -50.22 -54.55 -33.60
N GLY A 555 -49.03 -54.89 -34.11
CA GLY A 555 -48.44 -54.26 -35.29
C GLY A 555 -49.19 -54.67 -36.57
N ASP A 556 -50.01 -53.77 -37.09
CA ASP A 556 -50.84 -53.92 -38.28
C ASP A 556 -50.71 -52.74 -39.27
N GLY A 557 -49.87 -51.75 -38.95
CA GLY A 557 -49.62 -50.54 -39.73
C GLY A 557 -50.52 -49.35 -39.35
N ASN A 558 -51.43 -49.50 -38.39
CA ASN A 558 -52.28 -48.40 -37.89
C ASN A 558 -51.57 -47.56 -36.82
N GLU A 559 -52.06 -46.34 -36.59
CA GLU A 559 -51.66 -45.52 -35.45
C GLU A 559 -52.60 -45.79 -34.25
N TYR A 560 -52.01 -45.99 -33.08
CA TYR A 560 -52.71 -46.22 -31.83
C TYR A 560 -52.39 -45.12 -30.82
N THR A 561 -53.39 -44.78 -30.00
CA THR A 561 -53.21 -43.96 -28.80
C THR A 561 -53.59 -44.79 -27.60
N VAL A 562 -52.68 -44.88 -26.61
CA VAL A 562 -52.88 -45.59 -25.35
C VAL A 562 -52.82 -44.56 -24.23
N LYS A 563 -53.85 -44.46 -23.40
CA LYS A 563 -53.96 -43.45 -22.33
C LYS A 563 -53.79 -44.07 -20.96
N ALA A 564 -53.05 -43.40 -20.10
CA ALA A 564 -52.87 -43.78 -18.71
C ALA A 564 -54.06 -43.30 -17.88
N THR A 565 -54.54 -44.18 -17.01
CA THR A 565 -55.49 -43.85 -15.94
C THR A 565 -54.72 -43.63 -14.65
N TYR A 566 -55.05 -42.53 -13.95
CA TYR A 566 -54.45 -42.17 -12.67
C TYR A 566 -55.53 -41.95 -11.62
N THR A 567 -55.30 -42.45 -10.40
CA THR A 567 -56.14 -42.18 -9.23
C THR A 567 -55.38 -41.29 -8.25
N CYS A 568 -56.05 -40.27 -7.72
CA CYS A 568 -55.46 -39.44 -6.66
C CYS A 568 -55.31 -40.27 -5.38
N ASN A 569 -54.13 -40.23 -4.76
CA ASN A 569 -53.86 -40.92 -3.49
C ASN A 569 -53.77 -39.95 -2.30
N GLN A 570 -54.20 -38.69 -2.45
CA GLN A 570 -54.26 -37.71 -1.36
C GLN A 570 -55.51 -37.91 -0.51
N GLU A 571 -55.38 -37.68 0.80
CA GLU A 571 -56.54 -37.51 1.65
C GLU A 571 -57.25 -36.18 1.36
N SER A 572 -58.57 -36.12 1.55
CA SER A 572 -59.33 -34.89 1.29
C SER A 572 -58.89 -33.68 2.14
N SER A 573 -58.25 -33.91 3.29
CA SER A 573 -57.63 -32.89 4.14
C SER A 573 -56.42 -32.22 3.50
N ASP A 574 -55.81 -32.84 2.50
CA ASP A 574 -54.63 -32.36 1.78
C ASP A 574 -54.95 -31.55 0.51
N PHE A 575 -56.24 -31.39 0.21
CA PHE A 575 -56.73 -30.68 -0.97
C PHE A 575 -56.58 -29.17 -0.81
N CYS A 576 -56.47 -28.48 -1.94
CA CYS A 576 -56.53 -27.03 -1.99
C CYS A 576 -58.00 -26.59 -2.10
N THR A 577 -58.49 -25.87 -1.10
CA THR A 577 -59.81 -25.25 -1.15
C THR A 577 -59.74 -23.93 -1.91
N VAL A 578 -60.46 -23.86 -3.02
CA VAL A 578 -60.57 -22.64 -3.81
C VAL A 578 -61.80 -21.88 -3.34
N HIS A 579 -61.61 -20.62 -2.94
CA HIS A 579 -62.66 -19.69 -2.50
C HIS A 579 -62.86 -18.59 -3.53
N PHE A 580 -64.10 -18.39 -3.99
CA PHE A 580 -64.49 -17.35 -4.95
C PHE A 580 -65.88 -16.81 -4.60
N GLY A 581 -65.92 -15.64 -3.95
CA GLY A 581 -67.16 -15.10 -3.38
C GLY A 581 -67.71 -16.04 -2.29
N GLU A 582 -68.99 -16.40 -2.39
CA GLU A 582 -69.62 -17.40 -1.50
C GLU A 582 -69.36 -18.86 -1.93
N TRP A 583 -68.72 -19.09 -3.09
CA TRP A 583 -68.42 -20.43 -3.58
C TRP A 583 -67.06 -20.90 -3.05
N SER A 584 -67.04 -22.09 -2.45
CA SER A 584 -65.81 -22.76 -2.07
C SER A 584 -65.84 -24.24 -2.43
N LYS A 585 -64.73 -24.77 -2.96
CA LYS A 585 -64.61 -26.20 -3.29
C LYS A 585 -63.18 -26.69 -3.14
N ALA A 586 -63.02 -27.88 -2.56
CA ALA A 586 -61.74 -28.56 -2.41
C ALA A 586 -61.35 -29.30 -3.71
N TYR A 587 -60.09 -29.16 -4.12
CA TYR A 587 -59.50 -29.79 -5.30
C TYR A 587 -58.20 -30.51 -4.94
N ALA A 588 -58.04 -31.74 -5.43
CA ALA A 588 -56.77 -32.44 -5.37
C ALA A 588 -55.69 -31.67 -6.15
N TYR A 589 -54.43 -31.88 -5.80
CA TYR A 589 -53.28 -31.24 -6.46
C TYR A 589 -53.32 -31.42 -7.97
N ASP A 590 -52.99 -30.35 -8.70
CA ASP A 590 -52.93 -30.32 -10.17
C ASP A 590 -54.26 -30.73 -10.83
N SER A 591 -55.39 -30.58 -10.13
CA SER A 591 -56.72 -30.72 -10.70
C SER A 591 -57.13 -29.43 -11.41
N TYR A 592 -57.86 -29.58 -12.51
CA TYR A 592 -58.41 -28.45 -13.25
C TYR A 592 -59.50 -27.72 -12.45
N VAL A 593 -59.32 -26.43 -12.25
CA VAL A 593 -60.27 -25.53 -11.59
C VAL A 593 -60.85 -24.60 -12.64
N TYR A 594 -62.18 -24.53 -12.71
CA TYR A 594 -62.91 -23.58 -13.53
C TYR A 594 -63.82 -22.76 -12.61
N LEU A 595 -63.65 -21.44 -12.62
CA LEU A 595 -64.39 -20.53 -11.74
C LEU A 595 -65.85 -20.43 -12.18
N PRO A 596 -66.82 -20.75 -11.29
CA PRO A 596 -68.24 -20.63 -11.62
C PRO A 596 -68.69 -19.16 -11.60
N ASN A 597 -69.74 -18.83 -12.36
CA ASN A 597 -70.43 -17.52 -12.30
C ASN A 597 -69.52 -16.30 -12.56
N THR A 598 -68.52 -16.44 -13.43
CA THR A 598 -67.65 -15.32 -13.82
C THR A 598 -68.34 -14.39 -14.82
N GLU A 599 -68.11 -13.09 -14.66
CA GLU A 599 -68.53 -12.07 -15.61
C GLU A 599 -67.57 -11.98 -16.81
N ALA A 600 -68.14 -11.88 -18.01
CA ALA A 600 -67.35 -11.79 -19.24
C ALA A 600 -66.57 -10.48 -19.30
N GLY A 601 -65.26 -10.56 -19.60
CA GLY A 601 -64.37 -9.40 -19.70
C GLY A 601 -63.73 -8.97 -18.37
N THR A 602 -64.21 -9.50 -17.24
CA THR A 602 -63.61 -9.26 -15.92
C THR A 602 -62.35 -10.11 -15.73
N LYS A 603 -61.26 -9.50 -15.25
CA LYS A 603 -60.05 -10.21 -14.84
C LYS A 603 -60.19 -10.67 -13.39
N TYR A 604 -59.59 -11.81 -13.07
CA TYR A 604 -59.57 -12.34 -11.71
C TYR A 604 -58.13 -12.52 -11.23
N ALA A 605 -57.92 -12.38 -9.93
CA ALA A 605 -56.62 -12.50 -9.30
C ALA A 605 -56.61 -13.56 -8.20
N LEU A 606 -55.46 -14.20 -8.01
CA LEU A 606 -55.19 -15.18 -6.97
C LEU A 606 -54.54 -14.51 -5.75
N TYR A 607 -54.98 -14.91 -4.58
CA TYR A 607 -54.50 -14.47 -3.28
C TYR A 607 -54.27 -15.68 -2.36
N SER A 608 -53.29 -15.58 -1.45
CA SER A 608 -53.01 -16.64 -0.47
C SER A 608 -53.71 -16.45 0.88
N ASP A 609 -54.51 -15.39 1.03
CA ASP A 609 -55.24 -15.06 2.25
C ASP A 609 -56.67 -14.59 1.96
N GLU A 610 -57.57 -14.85 2.91
CA GLU A 610 -59.00 -14.48 2.84
C GLU A 610 -59.22 -12.97 2.78
N GLN A 611 -58.31 -12.18 3.38
CA GLN A 611 -58.40 -10.72 3.38
C GLN A 611 -57.94 -10.09 2.06
N TYR A 612 -57.48 -10.90 1.09
CA TYR A 612 -56.99 -10.47 -0.22
C TYR A 612 -55.81 -9.48 -0.13
N THR A 613 -54.96 -9.62 0.89
CA THR A 613 -53.80 -8.75 1.11
C THR A 613 -52.51 -9.29 0.49
N LYS A 614 -52.40 -10.61 0.32
CA LYS A 614 -51.25 -11.32 -0.25
C LYS A 614 -51.51 -11.68 -1.71
N PHE A 615 -51.38 -10.68 -2.56
CA PHE A 615 -51.57 -10.81 -4.01
C PHE A 615 -50.49 -11.70 -4.65
N LEU A 616 -50.92 -12.79 -5.28
CA LEU A 616 -50.06 -13.71 -6.02
C LEU A 616 -49.89 -13.26 -7.46
N THR A 617 -50.92 -13.44 -8.30
CA THR A 617 -50.91 -13.10 -9.72
C THR A 617 -52.32 -12.94 -10.27
N VAL A 618 -52.45 -12.31 -11.45
CA VAL A 618 -53.68 -12.27 -12.24
C VAL A 618 -53.83 -13.57 -13.05
N LEU A 619 -55.07 -13.98 -13.31
CA LEU A 619 -55.41 -15.10 -14.19
C LEU A 619 -55.47 -14.64 -15.66
N ASP A 620 -54.97 -15.48 -16.56
CA ASP A 620 -55.08 -15.29 -18.01
C ASP A 620 -56.32 -16.04 -18.55
N GLY A 621 -57.48 -15.79 -17.93
CA GLY A 621 -58.71 -16.55 -18.13
C GLY A 621 -59.54 -16.64 -16.86
N VAL A 622 -60.31 -17.73 -16.73
CA VAL A 622 -61.18 -18.02 -15.56
C VAL A 622 -60.88 -19.40 -14.96
N ASP A 623 -59.71 -19.95 -15.28
CA ASP A 623 -59.32 -21.31 -14.97
C ASP A 623 -57.82 -21.42 -14.64
N PHE A 624 -57.49 -22.43 -13.83
CA PHE A 624 -56.13 -22.69 -13.35
C PHE A 624 -56.02 -24.13 -12.84
N TYR A 625 -54.80 -24.60 -12.56
CA TYR A 625 -54.59 -25.88 -11.87
C TYR A 625 -54.38 -25.66 -10.37
N ALA A 626 -55.06 -26.46 -9.54
CA ALA A 626 -54.98 -26.38 -8.09
C ALA A 626 -53.53 -26.64 -7.61
N PRO A 627 -52.84 -25.67 -6.98
CA PRO A 627 -51.48 -25.87 -6.49
C PRO A 627 -51.48 -26.59 -5.14
N LYS A 628 -50.30 -27.01 -4.67
CA LYS A 628 -50.18 -27.63 -3.34
C LYS A 628 -50.11 -26.56 -2.26
N THR A 629 -51.28 -26.20 -1.73
CA THR A 629 -51.52 -25.29 -0.61
C THR A 629 -52.87 -25.66 0.03
N SER A 630 -53.18 -25.16 1.23
CA SER A 630 -54.49 -25.43 1.87
C SER A 630 -55.62 -24.67 1.21
N ASP A 631 -55.38 -23.39 0.88
CA ASP A 631 -56.40 -22.48 0.38
C ASP A 631 -55.84 -21.56 -0.70
N ILE A 632 -56.69 -21.23 -1.67
CA ILE A 632 -56.51 -20.13 -2.60
C ILE A 632 -57.78 -19.32 -2.67
N TYR A 633 -57.61 -17.99 -2.63
CA TYR A 633 -58.70 -17.04 -2.69
C TYR A 633 -58.67 -16.31 -4.03
N VAL A 634 -59.84 -16.16 -4.65
CA VAL A 634 -59.99 -15.53 -5.94
C VAL A 634 -60.92 -14.33 -5.82
N LYS A 635 -60.55 -13.21 -6.45
CA LYS A 635 -61.35 -11.98 -6.48
C LYS A 635 -61.25 -11.31 -7.84
N ALA A 636 -62.29 -10.57 -8.23
CA ALA A 636 -62.22 -9.65 -9.37
C ALA A 636 -61.05 -8.66 -9.20
N TYR A 637 -60.36 -8.38 -10.30
CA TYR A 637 -59.17 -7.54 -10.33
C TYR A 637 -59.42 -6.31 -11.21
N ASP A 638 -59.64 -5.18 -10.56
CA ASP A 638 -60.14 -3.95 -11.19
C ASP A 638 -59.02 -2.97 -11.60
N ALA A 639 -57.75 -3.37 -11.42
CA ALA A 639 -56.58 -2.57 -11.79
C ALA A 639 -55.98 -3.02 -13.13
N GLU A 640 -55.21 -2.14 -13.77
CA GLU A 640 -54.40 -2.50 -14.93
C GLU A 640 -53.38 -3.56 -14.55
N ALA A 641 -53.44 -4.70 -15.22
CA ALA A 641 -52.64 -5.87 -14.88
C ALA A 641 -51.23 -5.75 -15.49
N GLU A 642 -50.23 -5.61 -14.63
CA GLU A 642 -48.82 -5.66 -15.01
C GLU A 642 -48.28 -7.10 -14.97
N ALA A 643 -47.11 -7.32 -15.59
CA ALA A 643 -46.42 -8.60 -15.53
C ALA A 643 -46.15 -8.99 -14.06
N ARG A 644 -46.61 -10.18 -13.66
CA ARG A 644 -46.53 -10.64 -12.27
C ARG A 644 -46.25 -12.13 -12.22
N ILE A 645 -45.47 -12.56 -11.23
CA ILE A 645 -45.19 -13.96 -10.97
C ILE A 645 -45.25 -14.27 -9.48
N ALA A 646 -45.75 -15.46 -9.13
CA ALA A 646 -45.79 -15.95 -7.76
C ALA A 646 -45.55 -17.46 -7.67
N VAL A 647 -45.05 -17.87 -6.50
CA VAL A 647 -45.16 -19.25 -6.02
C VAL A 647 -46.56 -19.39 -5.42
N THR A 648 -47.40 -20.24 -6.01
CA THR A 648 -48.80 -20.45 -5.61
C THR A 648 -48.98 -21.65 -4.68
N GLY A 649 -47.97 -22.51 -4.58
CA GLY A 649 -47.94 -23.65 -3.68
C GLY A 649 -46.57 -24.33 -3.67
N SER A 650 -46.35 -25.25 -2.74
CA SER A 650 -45.08 -25.97 -2.64
C SER A 650 -45.20 -27.25 -1.83
N PHE A 651 -44.33 -28.22 -2.10
CA PHE A 651 -44.28 -29.47 -1.33
C PHE A 651 -42.92 -30.17 -1.41
N ALA A 652 -42.63 -31.01 -0.42
CA ALA A 652 -41.51 -31.93 -0.47
C ALA A 652 -41.92 -33.26 -1.09
N GLU A 653 -40.99 -33.87 -1.83
CA GLU A 653 -41.16 -35.20 -2.43
C GLU A 653 -39.95 -36.06 -2.10
N LYS A 654 -40.18 -37.33 -1.82
CA LYS A 654 -39.14 -38.32 -1.54
C LYS A 654 -39.15 -39.39 -2.62
N ASP A 655 -38.02 -39.57 -3.28
CA ASP A 655 -37.76 -40.69 -4.18
C ASP A 655 -37.19 -41.84 -3.34
N GLU A 656 -38.03 -42.83 -3.06
CA GLU A 656 -37.70 -43.95 -2.16
C GLU A 656 -36.63 -44.89 -2.75
N GLU A 657 -36.61 -45.08 -4.06
CA GLU A 657 -35.63 -45.93 -4.74
C GLU A 657 -34.23 -45.30 -4.72
N LYS A 658 -34.14 -43.98 -4.88
CA LYS A 658 -32.85 -43.27 -4.97
C LYS A 658 -32.41 -42.60 -3.67
N GLY A 659 -33.25 -42.63 -2.63
CA GLY A 659 -33.00 -41.96 -1.35
C GLY A 659 -32.87 -40.44 -1.46
N LYS A 660 -33.44 -39.83 -2.51
CA LYS A 660 -33.32 -38.38 -2.80
C LYS A 660 -34.56 -37.63 -2.34
N LYS A 661 -34.35 -36.38 -1.92
CA LYS A 661 -35.40 -35.44 -1.52
C LYS A 661 -35.45 -34.30 -2.51
N TYR A 662 -36.66 -33.86 -2.82
CA TYR A 662 -36.93 -32.79 -3.77
C TYR A 662 -37.83 -31.73 -3.15
N ALA A 663 -37.51 -30.46 -3.39
CA ALA A 663 -38.46 -29.37 -3.18
C ALA A 663 -39.16 -29.05 -4.51
N ASN A 664 -40.49 -28.97 -4.44
CA ASN A 664 -41.33 -28.61 -5.57
C ASN A 664 -41.99 -27.25 -5.32
N PHE A 665 -41.85 -26.34 -6.29
CA PHE A 665 -42.43 -24.99 -6.25
C PHE A 665 -43.44 -24.84 -7.38
N ASN A 666 -44.74 -24.76 -7.06
CA ASN A 666 -45.78 -24.46 -8.04
C ASN A 666 -45.79 -22.96 -8.30
N CYS A 667 -45.64 -22.57 -9.56
CA CYS A 667 -45.51 -21.17 -9.95
C CYS A 667 -46.54 -20.83 -11.03
N LYS A 668 -47.03 -19.59 -10.99
CA LYS A 668 -47.92 -19.02 -12.00
C LYS A 668 -47.54 -17.58 -12.28
N PHE A 669 -47.68 -17.17 -13.53
CA PHE A 669 -47.48 -15.78 -13.92
C PHE A 669 -48.53 -15.24 -14.88
N TYR A 670 -48.64 -13.92 -14.89
CA TYR A 670 -49.37 -13.13 -15.86
C TYR A 670 -48.41 -12.27 -16.68
N LEU A 671 -48.72 -12.10 -17.96
CA LEU A 671 -48.04 -11.15 -18.85
C LEU A 671 -49.09 -10.27 -19.54
N PRO A 672 -48.86 -8.95 -19.66
CA PRO A 672 -49.74 -8.07 -20.40
C PRO A 672 -49.67 -8.36 -21.91
N ALA A 673 -50.65 -7.85 -22.66
CA ALA A 673 -50.68 -8.00 -24.11
C ALA A 673 -49.40 -7.42 -24.77
N GLY A 674 -48.85 -8.14 -25.75
CA GLY A 674 -47.61 -7.76 -26.44
C GLY A 674 -46.32 -8.12 -25.70
N ALA A 675 -46.39 -8.75 -24.53
CA ALA A 675 -45.23 -9.32 -23.83
C ALA A 675 -45.09 -10.83 -24.11
N ASN A 676 -43.86 -11.28 -24.35
CA ASN A 676 -43.54 -12.70 -24.59
C ASN A 676 -42.56 -13.22 -23.53
N ALA A 677 -42.91 -14.31 -22.85
CA ALA A 677 -42.00 -14.99 -21.93
C ALA A 677 -40.82 -15.61 -22.70
N ILE A 678 -39.61 -15.48 -22.16
CA ILE A 678 -38.39 -16.05 -22.74
C ILE A 678 -37.65 -17.01 -21.79
N GLU A 679 -37.83 -16.85 -20.47
CA GLU A 679 -37.25 -17.75 -19.47
C GLU A 679 -38.07 -17.67 -18.18
N TRP A 680 -38.27 -18.79 -17.49
CA TRP A 680 -38.99 -18.83 -16.21
C TRP A 680 -38.40 -19.92 -15.31
N GLY A 681 -38.56 -19.77 -14.00
CA GLY A 681 -38.02 -20.72 -13.05
C GLY A 681 -38.11 -20.28 -11.60
N VAL A 682 -37.22 -20.82 -10.76
CA VAL A 682 -37.07 -20.46 -9.35
C VAL A 682 -35.63 -20.05 -9.06
N GLU A 683 -35.45 -18.96 -8.34
CA GLU A 683 -34.19 -18.55 -7.75
C GLU A 683 -34.13 -19.09 -6.32
N VAL A 684 -33.22 -20.03 -6.08
CA VAL A 684 -33.02 -20.69 -4.78
C VAL A 684 -31.90 -20.00 -4.00
N LEU A 685 -32.06 -19.94 -2.68
CA LEU A 685 -31.03 -19.48 -1.75
C LEU A 685 -30.14 -20.64 -1.30
N SER A 686 -28.87 -20.36 -1.07
CA SER A 686 -27.99 -21.26 -0.33
C SER A 686 -28.49 -21.45 1.11
N PRO A 687 -28.14 -22.57 1.79
CA PRO A 687 -28.58 -22.83 3.17
C PRO A 687 -28.23 -21.72 4.18
N ASP A 688 -27.15 -20.97 3.93
CA ASP A 688 -26.69 -19.83 4.73
C ASP A 688 -27.25 -18.47 4.24
N GLY A 689 -28.03 -18.45 3.15
CA GLY A 689 -28.67 -17.26 2.58
C GLY A 689 -27.75 -16.32 1.81
N THR A 690 -26.47 -16.64 1.62
CA THR A 690 -25.47 -15.72 1.04
C THR A 690 -25.39 -15.74 -0.48
N ARG A 691 -25.91 -16.80 -1.13
CA ARG A 691 -25.81 -17.01 -2.58
C ARG A 691 -27.16 -17.40 -3.17
N THR A 692 -27.36 -17.05 -4.44
CA THR A 692 -28.55 -17.41 -5.21
C THR A 692 -28.20 -18.24 -6.43
N ALA A 693 -29.03 -19.21 -6.78
CA ALA A 693 -28.92 -19.95 -8.04
C ALA A 693 -30.27 -19.97 -8.76
N LYS A 694 -30.27 -19.76 -10.08
CA LYS A 694 -31.48 -19.84 -10.91
C LYS A 694 -31.64 -21.24 -11.47
N VAL A 695 -32.82 -21.81 -11.24
CA VAL A 695 -33.23 -23.13 -11.72
C VAL A 695 -34.35 -22.90 -12.72
N LYS A 696 -34.09 -23.16 -13.99
CA LYS A 696 -35.06 -22.97 -15.07
C LYS A 696 -36.12 -24.06 -15.02
N ALA A 697 -37.37 -23.71 -15.26
CA ALA A 697 -38.40 -24.71 -15.49
C ALA A 697 -38.40 -25.10 -16.98
N GLU A 698 -38.59 -26.38 -17.26
CA GLU A 698 -38.51 -26.92 -18.63
C GLU A 698 -39.87 -26.90 -19.35
N LYS A 699 -40.97 -27.01 -18.59
CA LYS A 699 -42.33 -27.11 -19.12
C LYS A 699 -43.19 -25.95 -18.60
N LEU A 700 -44.03 -25.42 -19.48
CA LEU A 700 -45.00 -24.37 -19.20
C LEU A 700 -46.37 -24.79 -19.71
N SER A 701 -47.40 -24.68 -18.88
CA SER A 701 -48.77 -24.98 -19.28
C SER A 701 -49.34 -23.86 -20.16
N GLU A 702 -50.41 -24.16 -20.90
CA GLU A 702 -51.20 -23.18 -21.66
C GLU A 702 -51.76 -22.05 -20.76
N ARG A 703 -51.83 -22.30 -19.44
CA ARG A 703 -52.32 -21.37 -18.40
C ARG A 703 -51.18 -20.62 -17.70
N LYS A 704 -49.97 -20.64 -18.27
CA LYS A 704 -48.76 -19.99 -17.74
C LYS A 704 -48.39 -20.48 -16.34
N GLU A 705 -48.55 -21.78 -16.11
CA GLU A 705 -48.19 -22.46 -14.85
C GLU A 705 -47.05 -23.43 -15.09
N TYR A 706 -46.18 -23.55 -14.09
CA TYR A 706 -45.06 -24.48 -14.13
C TYR A 706 -44.71 -24.93 -12.71
N THR A 707 -44.00 -26.06 -12.62
CA THR A 707 -43.44 -26.53 -11.35
C THR A 707 -41.94 -26.69 -11.51
N VAL A 708 -41.16 -26.12 -10.59
CA VAL A 708 -39.72 -26.36 -10.51
C VAL A 708 -39.46 -27.41 -9.44
N ARG A 709 -38.84 -28.51 -9.85
CA ARG A 709 -38.39 -29.60 -8.99
C ARG A 709 -36.88 -29.45 -8.74
N PHE A 710 -36.49 -29.27 -7.49
CA PHE A 710 -35.09 -29.09 -7.10
C PHE A 710 -34.63 -30.23 -6.19
N GLY A 711 -33.69 -31.05 -6.66
CA GLY A 711 -33.15 -32.18 -5.90
C GLY A 711 -31.89 -31.81 -5.13
N THR A 712 -31.73 -32.37 -3.93
CA THR A 712 -30.49 -32.22 -3.15
C THR A 712 -29.52 -33.36 -3.43
N SER A 713 -28.22 -33.06 -3.41
CA SER A 713 -27.16 -34.07 -3.51
C SER A 713 -26.88 -34.77 -2.17
N SER A 714 -27.37 -34.21 -1.06
CA SER A 714 -27.21 -34.72 0.30
C SER A 714 -28.56 -34.82 1.01
N SER A 715 -28.73 -35.88 1.80
CA SER A 715 -29.85 -36.06 2.73
C SER A 715 -29.79 -35.12 3.95
N SER A 716 -28.67 -34.39 4.14
CA SER A 716 -28.46 -33.47 5.26
C SER A 716 -29.07 -32.08 5.08
N VAL A 717 -29.61 -31.74 3.91
CA VAL A 717 -30.26 -30.45 3.66
C VAL A 717 -31.68 -30.48 4.22
N PRO A 718 -32.01 -29.68 5.26
CA PRO A 718 -33.31 -29.77 5.93
C PRO A 718 -34.44 -29.04 5.17
N SER A 719 -34.11 -28.02 4.39
CA SER A 719 -35.07 -27.20 3.66
C SER A 719 -34.44 -26.50 2.47
N ILE A 720 -35.27 -26.11 1.51
CA ILE A 720 -34.87 -25.26 0.38
C ILE A 720 -35.77 -24.03 0.36
N THR A 721 -35.15 -22.85 0.24
CA THR A 721 -35.85 -21.58 0.15
C THR A 721 -35.68 -21.01 -1.25
N GLY A 722 -36.78 -20.63 -1.91
CA GLY A 722 -36.74 -20.10 -3.27
C GLY A 722 -37.89 -19.15 -3.60
N ARG A 723 -37.68 -18.32 -4.62
CA ARG A 723 -38.70 -17.42 -5.18
C ARG A 723 -38.82 -17.62 -6.69
N ALA A 724 -40.01 -17.46 -7.25
CA ALA A 724 -40.20 -17.59 -8.69
C ALA A 724 -39.55 -16.41 -9.44
N TYR A 725 -39.09 -16.64 -10.68
CA TYR A 725 -38.65 -15.59 -11.58
C TYR A 725 -39.16 -15.81 -13.00
N LEU A 726 -39.36 -14.70 -13.71
CA LEU A 726 -39.77 -14.65 -15.11
C LEU A 726 -38.93 -13.62 -15.84
N VAL A 727 -38.48 -13.98 -17.02
CA VAL A 727 -37.86 -13.10 -17.99
C VAL A 727 -38.78 -13.02 -19.20
N TYR A 728 -39.13 -11.80 -19.61
CA TYR A 728 -40.00 -11.56 -20.76
C TYR A 728 -39.48 -10.40 -21.61
N VAL A 729 -39.95 -10.34 -22.86
CA VAL A 729 -39.67 -9.24 -23.79
C VAL A 729 -40.97 -8.52 -24.09
N GLN A 730 -40.97 -7.20 -23.96
CA GLN A 730 -42.07 -6.32 -24.35
C GLN A 730 -41.49 -5.11 -25.08
N ASN A 731 -42.01 -4.78 -26.26
CA ASN A 731 -41.50 -3.69 -27.11
C ASN A 731 -39.98 -3.76 -27.37
N GLY A 732 -39.42 -4.97 -27.51
CA GLY A 732 -37.99 -5.20 -27.73
C GLY A 732 -37.11 -5.10 -26.47
N VAL A 733 -37.68 -4.77 -25.31
CA VAL A 733 -36.94 -4.67 -24.03
C VAL A 733 -37.08 -5.97 -23.24
N LYS A 734 -35.95 -6.54 -22.83
CA LYS A 734 -35.86 -7.73 -21.96
C LYS A 734 -35.95 -7.33 -20.49
N THR A 735 -36.93 -7.86 -19.77
CA THR A 735 -37.21 -7.56 -18.36
C THR A 735 -37.21 -8.82 -17.53
N THR A 736 -36.62 -8.80 -16.34
CA THR A 736 -36.70 -9.89 -15.35
C THR A 736 -37.49 -9.44 -14.14
N ILE A 737 -38.48 -10.23 -13.73
CA ILE A 737 -39.28 -10.03 -12.52
C ILE A 737 -39.21 -11.25 -11.61
N TYR A 738 -39.48 -11.03 -10.33
CA TYR A 738 -39.41 -12.04 -9.28
C TYR A 738 -40.69 -12.04 -8.46
N SER A 739 -41.03 -13.18 -7.85
CA SER A 739 -42.09 -13.21 -6.84
C SER A 739 -41.64 -12.42 -5.60
N PRO A 740 -42.57 -11.73 -4.92
CA PRO A 740 -42.24 -10.84 -3.81
C PRO A 740 -41.66 -11.58 -2.60
N GLU A 741 -42.11 -12.81 -2.36
CA GLU A 741 -41.72 -13.60 -1.20
C GLU A 741 -40.88 -14.81 -1.61
N TYR A 742 -39.97 -15.19 -0.72
CA TYR A 742 -39.32 -16.48 -0.72
C TYR A 742 -40.19 -17.50 0.01
N VAL A 743 -40.35 -18.68 -0.57
CA VAL A 743 -41.07 -19.81 0.01
C VAL A 743 -40.05 -20.86 0.46
N THR A 744 -40.22 -21.38 1.67
CA THR A 744 -39.36 -22.43 2.23
C THR A 744 -40.09 -23.77 2.22
N VAL A 745 -39.50 -24.77 1.57
CA VAL A 745 -39.97 -26.15 1.57
C VAL A 745 -39.15 -26.96 2.56
N ASN A 746 -39.80 -27.51 3.58
CA ASN A 746 -39.17 -28.42 4.54
C ASN A 746 -39.08 -29.84 3.94
N LEU A 747 -37.87 -30.35 3.77
CA LEU A 747 -37.60 -31.66 3.16
C LEU A 747 -37.71 -32.83 4.16
N ASN A 748 -37.93 -32.53 5.44
CA ASN A 748 -38.13 -33.53 6.50
C ASN A 748 -39.59 -33.67 6.93
N ALA A 749 -40.50 -32.91 6.30
CA ALA A 749 -41.93 -32.95 6.58
C ALA A 749 -42.59 -34.27 6.16
#